data_AF-A0A7S6S227-F1
#
_entry.id   AF-A0A7S6S227-F1
#
_cell.length_a   1.000
_cell.length_b   1.000
_cell.length_c   1.000
_cell.angle_alpha   90.00
_cell.angle_beta   90.00
_cell.angle_gamma   90.00
#
_symmetry.space_group_name_H-M   'P 1'
#
loop_
_entity.id
_entity.type
_entity.pdbx_description
1 polymer ?
#
loop_
_entity_poly.entity_id
_entity_poly.type
_entity_poly.pdbx_seq_one_letter_code
_entity_poly.pdbx_strand_id
1 'polypeptide(L)'
;MVRRPASNSRRAPALLLLLIAAAGASATRAAAQPAASLARHVPADVTLFVELGGDADLLIPLTDAHVWSTLAELAGQPASADDAAEWRRRVNHTLLMEPDEAIRLLFSRGVAFIAGDGPAPESALLCRLAPGTTLLELATRWQARPIPFADKAAVYQLRNGIGLGAFDDRMIFGDPGPESTLFPALLRSIADEPVESLADDEQYRSLLRRVPDRPDGVLFTRLAPRPAPRADTQSTTTAPAEVRTAAAIPPRPLPALRGVTDLPGPFRGSTSVLLALHRKAEILQFTAVGDAPAQPRREDDADAARLIERLPERTLLAWGGVLDHTALLRAADSLPAQNLIRVAVGTQAQPLGRLTAALTGSTAVAIGTVPARDGAPAPALPAAAVLLRARDAQAAEDELTRFLQSLVSVYNLLSLRAGLPLLEASSDLTIAGSAAHAIDFTPLAQSTLGEAYGRIELTWARDDDVLIVASHADWLRQILEARKGRRADLSRVTRLGQRPPSPASETLIVAHLGPIADLCADWLTHFEQAQPQVLREDYWRIRQPGPPRLGINVAQPPEQRRLEVVSLERGAAAAGLVRPGDWIVGAEGRRFSTAQPVAEFREAITQRRNSRRVELLVERSGVMTPVSIHVEFLDPVSVLRRLRALGTIAQRVVYHDDRPDGAGPRGFLTVELRASRARLFSFQEPPAVVPAAPDDR
;
A
#
# COMPACT_ATOMS: atom_id res chain seq x y z
N MET A 1 17.95 -23.92 11.86
CA MET A 1 18.73 -23.33 10.75
C MET A 1 17.89 -23.43 9.47
N VAL A 2 16.94 -22.51 9.28
CA VAL A 2 16.08 -22.46 8.09
C VAL A 2 16.56 -21.26 7.28
N ARG A 3 17.35 -21.50 6.23
CA ARG A 3 17.73 -20.47 5.26
C ARG A 3 16.46 -20.04 4.51
N ARG A 4 15.90 -18.89 4.84
CA ARG A 4 14.90 -18.22 3.99
C ARG A 4 15.60 -17.77 2.69
N PRO A 5 15.03 -18.02 1.51
CA PRO A 5 15.59 -17.50 0.27
C PRO A 5 15.50 -15.97 0.27
N ALA A 6 16.59 -15.31 -0.15
CA ALA A 6 16.67 -13.87 -0.35
C ALA A 6 15.71 -13.45 -1.48
N SER A 7 14.57 -12.85 -1.13
CA SER A 7 13.71 -12.17 -2.11
C SER A 7 14.27 -10.77 -2.36
N ASN A 8 14.99 -10.60 -3.46
CA ASN A 8 15.43 -9.28 -3.89
C ASN A 8 14.24 -8.39 -4.33
N SER A 9 14.33 -7.12 -3.94
CA SER A 9 13.64 -5.94 -4.47
C SER A 9 12.10 -5.88 -4.38
N ARG A 10 11.59 -5.53 -3.20
CA ARG A 10 10.26 -4.89 -3.00
C ARG A 10 10.33 -3.85 -1.86
N ARG A 11 11.26 -2.88 -1.93
CA ARG A 11 11.60 -1.98 -0.81
C ARG A 11 10.78 -0.67 -0.74
N ALA A 12 10.11 -0.22 -1.80
CA ALA A 12 9.50 1.11 -1.82
C ALA A 12 8.11 1.28 -1.18
N PRO A 13 7.21 0.28 -1.06
CA PRO A 13 5.92 0.53 -0.39
C PRO A 13 6.03 0.57 1.14
N ALA A 14 7.16 0.13 1.73
CA ALA A 14 7.44 0.13 3.17
C ALA A 14 7.39 1.53 3.83
N LEU A 15 7.59 2.61 3.07
CA LEU A 15 7.69 3.97 3.61
C LEU A 15 6.33 4.56 4.02
N LEU A 16 5.26 4.29 3.24
CA LEU A 16 3.88 4.66 3.57
C LEU A 16 3.31 3.82 4.74
N LEU A 17 4.03 2.78 5.14
CA LEU A 17 3.54 1.77 6.09
C LEU A 17 4.09 1.93 7.48
N LEU A 18 5.34 2.36 7.57
CA LEU A 18 5.87 2.92 8.80
C LEU A 18 5.10 4.17 9.25
N LEU A 19 4.49 4.89 8.29
CA LEU A 19 3.60 6.03 8.50
C LEU A 19 2.27 5.67 9.18
N ILE A 20 1.63 4.56 8.79
CA ILE A 20 0.38 4.09 9.41
C ILE A 20 0.68 3.31 10.70
N ALA A 21 1.84 2.66 10.77
CA ALA A 21 2.31 1.94 11.94
C ALA A 21 2.49 2.86 13.17
N ALA A 22 2.96 4.09 13.01
CA ALA A 22 3.20 4.97 14.15
C ALA A 22 1.93 5.53 14.83
N ALA A 23 0.74 4.97 14.57
CA ALA A 23 -0.56 5.57 14.88
C ALA A 23 -1.38 4.95 16.02
N GLY A 24 -0.81 4.52 17.14
CA GLY A 24 -1.57 3.82 18.20
C GLY A 24 -1.67 4.48 19.57
N ALA A 25 -2.84 4.96 19.99
CA ALA A 25 -3.16 5.34 21.38
C ALA A 25 -2.42 6.55 22.01
N SER A 26 -3.22 7.42 22.62
CA SER A 26 -2.79 8.66 23.27
C SER A 26 -2.54 8.45 24.76
N ALA A 27 -1.41 8.95 25.25
CA ALA A 27 -1.29 9.44 26.62
C ALA A 27 -0.61 10.81 26.62
N THR A 28 -1.18 11.72 27.40
CA THR A 28 -0.70 13.08 27.64
C THR A 28 0.78 13.10 28.03
N ARG A 29 1.61 13.83 27.27
CA ARG A 29 3.05 13.93 27.54
C ARG A 29 3.39 15.15 28.40
N ALA A 30 4.13 14.92 29.47
CA ALA A 30 4.98 15.94 30.09
C ALA A 30 6.20 16.17 29.19
N ALA A 31 6.59 17.43 28.97
CA ALA A 31 7.70 17.81 28.09
C ALA A 31 9.03 17.21 28.58
N ALA A 32 9.41 16.04 28.05
CA ALA A 32 10.72 15.46 28.27
C ALA A 32 11.77 16.32 27.54
N GLN A 33 12.90 16.57 28.21
CA GLN A 33 14.05 17.23 27.61
C GLN A 33 14.43 16.53 26.30
N PRO A 34 14.89 17.28 25.26
CA PRO A 34 15.30 16.71 23.99
C PRO A 34 16.50 15.80 24.24
N ALA A 35 16.22 14.51 24.46
CA ALA A 35 17.25 13.50 24.53
C ALA A 35 17.91 13.45 23.15
N ALA A 36 19.23 13.64 23.10
CA ALA A 36 19.98 13.68 21.84
C ALA A 36 19.61 12.49 20.93
N SER A 37 19.52 12.68 19.62
CA SER A 37 19.13 11.61 18.67
C SER A 37 20.02 10.37 18.81
N LEU A 38 19.45 9.19 18.59
CA LEU A 38 20.19 7.93 18.50
C LEU A 38 21.05 7.83 17.23
N ALA A 39 20.81 8.66 16.21
CA ALA A 39 21.56 8.66 14.95
C ALA A 39 23.08 8.88 15.14
N ARG A 40 23.50 9.55 16.23
CA ARG A 40 24.92 9.74 16.57
C ARG A 40 25.68 8.45 16.91
N HIS A 41 24.95 7.37 17.16
CA HIS A 41 25.47 6.04 17.52
C HIS A 41 25.29 5.02 16.40
N VAL A 42 24.79 5.47 15.26
CA VAL A 42 24.48 4.62 14.11
C VAL A 42 25.50 4.91 13.02
N PRO A 43 26.16 3.90 12.43
CA PRO A 43 27.05 4.09 11.30
C PRO A 43 26.39 4.88 10.16
N ALA A 44 27.15 5.74 9.49
CA ALA A 44 26.65 6.57 8.41
C ALA A 44 26.16 5.77 7.19
N ASP A 45 26.61 4.53 6.99
CA ASP A 45 26.36 3.69 5.81
C ASP A 45 25.05 2.86 5.86
N VAL A 46 24.23 3.04 6.89
CA VAL A 46 22.97 2.28 7.04
C VAL A 46 21.95 2.57 5.92
N THR A 47 21.20 1.57 5.50
CA THR A 47 20.20 1.73 4.41
C THR A 47 18.83 2.14 4.93
N LEU A 48 18.54 1.83 6.20
CA LEU A 48 17.32 2.20 6.89
C LEU A 48 17.64 2.58 8.33
N PHE A 49 17.09 3.70 8.78
CA PHE A 49 17.11 4.15 10.15
C PHE A 49 15.71 4.63 10.51
N VAL A 50 15.15 4.12 11.61
CA VAL A 50 13.84 4.55 12.14
C VAL A 50 13.99 4.82 13.62
N GLU A 51 14.01 6.08 14.03
CA GLU A 51 13.97 6.51 15.41
C GLU A 51 12.55 6.92 15.83
N LEU A 52 12.11 6.47 17.00
CA LEU A 52 10.84 6.84 17.62
C LEU A 52 11.07 7.25 19.07
N GLY A 53 10.59 8.44 19.43
CA GLY A 53 10.80 9.07 20.73
C GLY A 53 9.63 8.88 21.70
N GLY A 54 9.81 7.96 22.64
CA GLY A 54 9.11 7.87 23.93
C GLY A 54 7.59 7.95 23.93
N ASP A 55 6.97 6.96 23.30
CA ASP A 55 5.55 6.62 23.45
C ASP A 55 5.34 5.21 22.90
N ALA A 56 5.66 4.24 23.75
CA ALA A 56 5.60 2.84 23.39
C ALA A 56 4.17 2.39 23.04
N ASP A 57 3.16 3.11 23.52
CA ASP A 57 1.76 2.77 23.26
C ASP A 57 1.42 2.90 21.76
N LEU A 58 2.12 3.76 21.00
CA LEU A 58 2.02 3.86 19.52
C LEU A 58 2.24 2.54 18.79
N LEU A 59 3.07 1.67 19.35
CA LEU A 59 3.48 0.42 18.70
C LEU A 59 2.64 -0.77 19.16
N ILE A 60 1.87 -0.65 20.25
CA ILE A 60 1.07 -1.75 20.78
C ILE A 60 -0.06 -2.15 19.81
N PRO A 61 -0.88 -1.23 19.26
CA PRO A 61 -1.94 -1.61 18.31
C PRO A 61 -1.41 -2.30 17.04
N LEU A 62 -0.14 -2.14 16.70
CA LEU A 62 0.49 -2.81 15.57
C LEU A 62 0.76 -4.29 15.78
N THR A 63 0.69 -4.74 17.02
CA THR A 63 0.79 -6.16 17.37
C THR A 63 -0.50 -6.93 17.07
N ASP A 64 -1.60 -6.22 16.75
CA ASP A 64 -2.82 -6.85 16.25
C ASP A 64 -2.54 -7.57 14.93
N ALA A 65 -3.00 -8.82 14.82
CA ALA A 65 -2.68 -9.67 13.67
C ALA A 65 -3.24 -9.13 12.34
N HIS A 66 -4.38 -8.46 12.36
CA HIS A 66 -4.95 -7.86 11.16
C HIS A 66 -4.21 -6.59 10.77
N VAL A 67 -3.81 -5.76 11.74
CA VAL A 67 -2.98 -4.58 11.48
C VAL A 67 -1.62 -5.00 10.93
N TRP A 68 -0.95 -5.93 11.61
CA TRP A 68 0.35 -6.48 11.18
C TRP A 68 0.30 -7.05 9.75
N SER A 69 -0.67 -7.94 9.47
CA SER A 69 -0.78 -8.55 8.14
C SER A 69 -1.12 -7.54 7.05
N THR A 70 -1.94 -6.52 7.36
CA THR A 70 -2.23 -5.42 6.44
C THR A 70 -0.97 -4.63 6.13
N LEU A 71 -0.21 -4.28 7.17
CA LEU A 71 1.02 -3.50 7.01
C LEU A 71 2.08 -4.28 6.23
N ALA A 72 2.26 -5.56 6.52
CA ALA A 72 3.20 -6.40 5.79
C ALA A 72 2.80 -6.60 4.33
N GLU A 73 1.52 -6.86 4.02
CA GLU A 73 1.06 -7.04 2.64
C GLU A 73 1.19 -5.77 1.81
N LEU A 74 0.81 -4.63 2.39
CA LEU A 74 1.06 -3.34 1.76
C LEU A 74 2.57 -3.15 1.53
N ALA A 75 3.45 -3.68 2.40
CA ALA A 75 4.91 -3.60 2.23
C ALA A 75 5.42 -4.57 1.16
N GLY A 76 4.51 -5.23 0.43
CA GLY A 76 4.81 -6.25 -0.55
C GLY A 76 5.30 -7.56 0.07
N GLN A 77 5.19 -7.72 1.38
CA GLN A 77 5.52 -8.92 2.12
C GLN A 77 4.25 -9.74 2.35
N PRO A 78 4.13 -10.96 1.80
CA PRO A 78 3.00 -11.80 2.12
C PRO A 78 3.02 -12.09 3.63
N ALA A 79 1.92 -11.77 4.31
CA ALA A 79 1.77 -12.02 5.74
C ALA A 79 0.43 -12.67 6.04
N SER A 80 0.47 -13.55 7.02
CA SER A 80 -0.67 -14.26 7.58
C SER A 80 -0.91 -13.82 9.01
N ALA A 81 -2.10 -14.07 9.53
CA ALA A 81 -2.38 -13.87 10.95
C ALA A 81 -1.47 -14.76 11.84
N ASP A 82 -1.07 -15.93 11.33
CA ASP A 82 -0.16 -16.86 12.01
C ASP A 82 1.24 -16.26 12.19
N ASP A 83 1.70 -15.41 11.28
CA ASP A 83 3.00 -14.74 11.41
C ASP A 83 3.05 -13.80 12.63
N ALA A 84 1.93 -13.10 12.91
CA ALA A 84 1.82 -12.25 14.10
C ALA A 84 1.82 -13.08 15.40
N ALA A 85 1.10 -14.21 15.40
CA ALA A 85 1.11 -15.15 16.52
C ALA A 85 2.50 -15.79 16.73
N GLU A 86 3.19 -16.14 15.64
CA GLU A 86 4.56 -16.63 15.70
C GLU A 86 5.52 -15.58 16.25
N TRP A 87 5.41 -14.33 15.79
CA TRP A 87 6.20 -13.22 16.31
C TRP A 87 5.97 -13.03 17.81
N ARG A 88 4.72 -13.01 18.27
CA ARG A 88 4.38 -12.94 19.71
C ARG A 88 5.02 -14.08 20.50
N ARG A 89 4.94 -15.32 20.01
CA ARG A 89 5.61 -16.49 20.64
C ARG A 89 7.12 -16.31 20.68
N ARG A 90 7.74 -15.79 19.62
CA ARG A 90 9.19 -15.56 19.57
C ARG A 90 9.63 -14.48 20.56
N VAL A 91 8.89 -13.39 20.69
CA VAL A 91 9.16 -12.32 21.66
C VAL A 91 9.07 -12.87 23.08
N ASN A 92 7.98 -13.57 23.40
CA ASN A 92 7.78 -14.20 24.70
C ASN A 92 8.89 -15.22 25.01
N HIS A 93 9.26 -16.07 24.06
CA HIS A 93 10.34 -17.03 24.25
C HIS A 93 11.72 -16.36 24.45
N THR A 94 11.98 -15.24 23.77
CA THR A 94 13.27 -14.53 23.82
C THR A 94 13.43 -13.71 25.10
N LEU A 95 12.41 -12.93 25.45
CA LEU A 95 12.44 -11.93 26.52
C LEU A 95 11.70 -12.39 27.78
N LEU A 96 11.02 -13.55 27.77
CA LEU A 96 10.20 -14.03 28.88
C LEU A 96 9.18 -12.98 29.34
N MET A 97 8.59 -12.28 28.37
CA MET A 97 7.70 -11.13 28.53
C MET A 97 6.64 -11.11 27.43
N GLU A 98 5.46 -10.59 27.73
CA GLU A 98 4.48 -10.31 26.68
C GLU A 98 4.97 -9.16 25.78
N PRO A 99 4.64 -9.16 24.47
CA PRO A 99 5.12 -8.12 23.55
C PRO A 99 4.79 -6.71 24.00
N ASP A 100 3.59 -6.48 24.52
CA ASP A 100 3.13 -5.17 24.99
C ASP A 100 4.00 -4.67 26.17
N GLU A 101 4.36 -5.57 27.08
CA GLU A 101 5.26 -5.28 28.21
C GLU A 101 6.67 -4.98 27.70
N ALA A 102 7.18 -5.79 26.76
CA ALA A 102 8.49 -5.58 26.15
C ALA A 102 8.57 -4.24 25.39
N ILE A 103 7.54 -3.89 24.62
CA ILE A 103 7.42 -2.62 23.92
C ILE A 103 7.44 -1.46 24.91
N ARG A 104 6.62 -1.51 25.98
CA ARG A 104 6.59 -0.47 27.01
C ARG A 104 7.92 -0.29 27.71
N LEU A 105 8.58 -1.40 28.05
CA LEU A 105 9.88 -1.36 28.72
C LEU A 105 10.96 -0.78 27.79
N LEU A 106 11.12 -1.37 26.61
CA LEU A 106 12.23 -1.10 25.71
C LEU A 106 12.07 0.22 24.95
N PHE A 107 10.85 0.65 24.65
CA PHE A 107 10.62 1.80 23.76
C PHE A 107 10.18 3.06 24.53
N SER A 108 10.14 3.00 25.86
CA SER A 108 9.70 4.09 26.76
C SER A 108 10.44 5.42 26.56
N ARG A 109 11.76 5.39 26.30
CA ARG A 109 12.59 6.60 26.20
C ARG A 109 13.16 6.88 24.82
N GLY A 110 12.96 5.98 23.87
CA GLY A 110 13.52 6.09 22.54
C GLY A 110 14.00 4.75 22.02
N VAL A 111 13.66 4.46 20.77
CA VAL A 111 14.08 3.27 20.05
C VAL A 111 14.50 3.65 18.63
N ALA A 112 15.54 3.00 18.12
CA ALA A 112 16.00 3.08 16.75
C ALA A 112 16.06 1.68 16.13
N PHE A 113 15.35 1.48 15.01
CA PHE A 113 15.50 0.31 14.15
C PHE A 113 16.47 0.63 13.03
N ILE A 114 17.44 -0.25 12.82
CA ILE A 114 18.58 0.00 11.93
C ILE A 114 18.70 -1.19 10.99
N ALA A 115 18.88 -0.94 9.69
CA ALA A 115 19.23 -1.98 8.73
C ALA A 115 20.45 -1.58 7.88
N GLY A 116 21.39 -2.52 7.74
CA GLY A 116 22.60 -2.36 6.95
C GLY A 116 22.40 -2.63 5.46
N ASP A 117 23.43 -2.41 4.65
CA ASP A 117 23.45 -2.86 3.26
C ASP A 117 24.00 -4.29 3.20
N GLY A 118 23.23 -5.24 2.67
CA GLY A 118 23.62 -6.63 2.67
C GLY A 118 22.65 -7.55 1.89
N PRO A 119 23.15 -8.69 1.37
CA PRO A 119 22.33 -9.67 0.65
C PRO A 119 21.30 -10.36 1.57
N ALA A 120 21.60 -10.43 2.86
CA ALA A 120 20.62 -10.62 3.93
C ALA A 120 20.51 -9.28 4.66
N PRO A 121 19.31 -8.70 4.83
CA PRO A 121 19.17 -7.44 5.57
C PRO A 121 19.54 -7.70 7.03
N GLU A 122 20.76 -7.33 7.39
CA GLU A 122 21.19 -7.27 8.78
C GLU A 122 20.37 -6.17 9.45
N SER A 123 19.80 -6.49 10.62
CA SER A 123 18.98 -5.56 11.37
C SER A 123 19.42 -5.54 12.82
N ALA A 124 19.36 -4.35 13.39
CA ALA A 124 19.66 -4.11 14.78
C ALA A 124 18.62 -3.17 15.38
N LEU A 125 18.45 -3.28 16.69
CA LEU A 125 17.58 -2.45 17.49
C LEU A 125 18.43 -1.76 18.55
N LEU A 126 18.42 -0.44 18.59
CA LEU A 126 19.07 0.36 19.61
C LEU A 126 17.99 1.04 20.45
N CYS A 127 17.97 0.86 21.76
CA CYS A 127 16.97 1.49 22.61
C CYS A 127 17.56 2.09 23.89
N ARG A 128 16.78 2.96 24.53
CA ARG A 128 17.10 3.58 25.82
C ARG A 128 16.26 2.96 26.92
N LEU A 129 16.93 2.51 27.97
CA LEU A 129 16.29 1.93 29.14
C LEU A 129 15.51 2.96 29.94
N ALA A 130 14.33 2.53 30.42
CA ALA A 130 13.53 3.30 31.37
C ALA A 130 14.37 3.65 32.63
N PRO A 131 14.17 4.83 33.25
CA PRO A 131 14.91 5.20 34.44
C PRO A 131 14.63 4.20 35.57
N GLY A 132 15.66 3.77 36.28
CA GLY A 132 15.55 2.80 37.37
C GLY A 132 15.56 1.33 36.93
N THR A 133 15.49 1.04 35.64
CA THR A 133 15.70 -0.32 35.12
C THR A 133 17.17 -0.55 34.87
N THR A 134 17.76 -1.55 35.51
CA THR A 134 19.16 -1.91 35.26
C THR A 134 19.27 -3.05 34.25
N LEU A 135 20.35 -3.06 33.46
CA LEU A 135 20.63 -4.17 32.55
C LEU A 135 20.76 -5.50 33.28
N LEU A 136 21.40 -5.52 34.45
CA LEU A 136 21.66 -6.75 35.19
C LEU A 136 20.35 -7.45 35.61
N GLU A 137 19.37 -6.67 36.05
CA GLU A 137 18.01 -7.16 36.35
C GLU A 137 17.36 -7.77 35.12
N LEU A 138 17.44 -7.09 33.96
CA LEU A 138 16.86 -7.60 32.72
C LEU A 138 17.60 -8.84 32.19
N ALA A 139 18.93 -8.84 32.20
CA ALA A 139 19.75 -9.96 31.77
C ALA A 139 19.47 -11.20 32.65
N THR A 140 19.29 -11.01 33.95
CA THR A 140 18.92 -12.08 34.88
C THR A 140 17.50 -12.57 34.60
N ARG A 141 16.53 -11.65 34.44
CA ARG A 141 15.14 -11.98 34.10
C ARG A 141 15.06 -12.78 32.79
N TRP A 142 15.81 -12.39 31.77
CA TRP A 142 15.82 -13.02 30.45
C TRP A 142 16.74 -14.23 30.36
N GLN A 143 17.47 -14.55 31.43
CA GLN A 143 18.44 -15.64 31.50
C GLN A 143 19.51 -15.52 30.40
N ALA A 144 19.97 -14.29 30.17
CA ALA A 144 20.96 -13.95 29.17
C ALA A 144 22.34 -14.49 29.58
N ARG A 145 23.07 -15.08 28.63
CA ARG A 145 24.40 -15.66 28.88
C ARG A 145 25.48 -14.66 28.48
N PRO A 146 26.44 -14.30 29.33
CA PRO A 146 27.49 -13.37 28.94
C PRO A 146 28.34 -13.93 27.79
N ILE A 147 28.71 -13.08 26.84
CA ILE A 147 29.64 -13.37 25.74
C ILE A 147 30.87 -12.47 25.94
N PRO A 148 32.10 -13.02 25.84
CA PRO A 148 33.30 -12.19 25.81
C PRO A 148 33.24 -11.25 24.60
N PHE A 149 33.19 -9.96 24.87
CA PHE A 149 33.32 -8.88 23.90
C PHE A 149 34.23 -7.83 24.54
N ALA A 150 34.97 -7.06 23.74
CA ALA A 150 35.98 -6.11 24.19
C ALA A 150 35.64 -5.39 25.51
N ASP A 151 36.67 -5.11 26.35
CA ASP A 151 36.60 -4.75 27.78
C ASP A 151 35.61 -3.64 28.22
N LYS A 152 34.98 -2.93 27.29
CA LYS A 152 34.11 -1.77 27.55
C LYS A 152 32.61 -2.06 27.52
N ALA A 153 32.14 -3.13 26.86
CA ALA A 153 30.70 -3.38 26.69
C ALA A 153 30.27 -4.71 27.29
N ALA A 154 29.19 -4.69 28.07
CA ALA A 154 28.57 -5.92 28.57
C ALA A 154 27.72 -6.54 27.45
N VAL A 155 28.17 -7.68 26.92
CA VAL A 155 27.49 -8.40 25.85
C VAL A 155 26.97 -9.74 26.34
N TYR A 156 25.74 -10.06 25.95
CA TYR A 156 25.02 -11.26 26.32
C TYR A 156 24.37 -11.93 25.11
N GLN A 157 24.05 -13.21 25.23
CA GLN A 157 23.26 -13.99 24.29
C GLN A 157 21.92 -14.36 24.91
N LEU A 158 20.83 -14.09 24.20
CA LEU A 158 19.47 -14.47 24.55
C LEU A 158 19.13 -15.87 24.02
N ARG A 159 18.01 -16.46 24.47
CA ARG A 159 17.60 -17.87 24.17
C ARG A 159 17.52 -18.23 22.67
N ASN A 160 17.20 -17.26 21.81
CA ASN A 160 17.11 -17.44 20.37
C ASN A 160 18.41 -17.10 19.61
N GLY A 161 19.53 -16.96 20.33
CA GLY A 161 20.82 -16.60 19.73
C GLY A 161 20.98 -15.11 19.43
N ILE A 162 19.99 -14.27 19.78
CA ILE A 162 20.04 -12.81 19.63
C ILE A 162 21.08 -12.26 20.61
N GLY A 163 22.00 -11.45 20.10
CA GLY A 163 22.98 -10.71 20.87
C GLY A 163 22.31 -9.51 21.54
N LEU A 164 22.68 -9.27 22.79
CA LEU A 164 22.29 -8.12 23.59
C LEU A 164 23.57 -7.43 24.06
N GLY A 165 23.85 -6.24 23.55
CA GLY A 165 24.92 -5.39 24.06
C GLY A 165 24.34 -4.25 24.87
N ALA A 166 25.08 -3.78 25.86
CA ALA A 166 24.66 -2.66 26.68
C ALA A 166 25.80 -1.71 27.01
N PHE A 167 25.45 -0.43 27.03
CA PHE A 167 26.36 0.65 27.30
C PHE A 167 25.59 1.82 27.93
N ASP A 168 25.98 2.23 29.14
CA ASP A 168 25.25 3.22 29.94
C ASP A 168 23.75 2.89 30.05
N ASP A 169 22.90 3.79 29.55
CA ASP A 169 21.44 3.68 29.51
C ASP A 169 20.91 3.07 28.20
N ARG A 170 21.79 2.50 27.37
CA ARG A 170 21.47 2.01 26.02
C ARG A 170 21.62 0.51 25.93
N MET A 171 20.76 -0.07 25.10
CA MET A 171 20.82 -1.47 24.74
C MET A 171 20.77 -1.63 23.23
N ILE A 172 21.55 -2.58 22.73
CA ILE A 172 21.59 -2.98 21.33
C ILE A 172 21.14 -4.44 21.25
N PHE A 173 20.22 -4.75 20.34
CA PHE A 173 19.87 -6.12 19.96
C PHE A 173 20.25 -6.36 18.51
N GLY A 174 20.82 -7.53 18.20
CA GLY A 174 21.18 -7.90 16.83
C GLY A 174 21.75 -9.31 16.74
N ASP A 175 22.25 -9.68 15.55
CA ASP A 175 22.94 -10.96 15.35
C ASP A 175 24.39 -10.85 15.86
N PRO A 176 24.83 -11.64 16.86
CA PRO A 176 26.21 -11.61 17.36
C PRO A 176 27.19 -12.35 16.40
N GLY A 177 26.91 -12.31 15.10
CA GLY A 177 27.64 -13.01 14.05
C GLY A 177 29.07 -12.46 13.83
N PRO A 178 29.67 -12.66 12.64
CA PRO A 178 31.04 -12.23 12.39
C PRO A 178 31.24 -10.73 12.62
N GLU A 179 32.48 -10.31 12.89
CA GLU A 179 32.85 -8.92 13.24
C GLU A 179 32.46 -7.86 12.19
N SER A 180 32.14 -8.28 10.97
CA SER A 180 31.68 -7.43 9.88
C SER A 180 30.18 -7.13 9.91
N THR A 181 29.43 -7.72 10.84
CA THR A 181 27.98 -7.51 10.94
C THR A 181 27.63 -6.17 11.61
N LEU A 182 26.39 -5.71 11.40
CA LEU A 182 25.86 -4.45 11.92
C LEU A 182 25.91 -4.36 13.45
N PHE A 183 25.71 -5.47 14.17
CA PHE A 183 25.67 -5.48 15.62
C PHE A 183 27.05 -5.18 16.26
N PRO A 184 28.15 -5.87 15.90
CA PRO A 184 29.51 -5.48 16.30
C PRO A 184 29.89 -4.06 15.86
N ALA A 185 29.47 -3.62 14.67
CA ALA A 185 29.73 -2.24 14.21
C ALA A 185 29.06 -1.19 15.13
N LEU A 186 27.82 -1.42 15.53
CA LEU A 186 27.12 -0.57 16.50
C LEU A 186 27.78 -0.59 17.89
N LEU A 187 28.22 -1.76 18.35
CA LEU A 187 28.93 -1.85 19.62
C LEU A 187 30.24 -1.04 19.62
N ARG A 188 31.01 -1.10 18.53
CA ARG A 188 32.24 -0.29 18.36
C ARG A 188 31.95 1.21 18.29
N SER A 189 30.92 1.60 17.52
CA SER A 189 30.50 3.00 17.40
C SER A 189 30.09 3.60 18.75
N ILE A 190 29.48 2.82 19.64
CA ILE A 190 29.12 3.28 20.99
C ILE A 190 30.32 3.26 21.95
N ALA A 191 31.31 2.37 21.75
CA ALA A 191 32.49 2.25 22.60
C ALA A 191 33.59 3.32 22.36
N ASP A 192 33.22 4.42 21.69
CA ASP A 192 34.05 5.58 21.31
C ASP A 192 35.16 5.30 20.28
N GLU A 193 34.98 4.33 19.37
CA GLU A 193 35.78 4.31 18.15
C GLU A 193 35.24 5.37 17.16
N PRO A 194 36.09 6.24 16.59
CA PRO A 194 35.65 7.29 15.67
C PRO A 194 35.16 6.68 14.35
N VAL A 195 33.88 6.33 14.31
CA VAL A 195 33.14 5.94 13.11
C VAL A 195 32.27 7.12 12.70
N GLU A 196 32.24 7.45 11.42
CA GLU A 196 31.33 8.46 10.88
C GLU A 196 29.88 8.07 11.21
N SER A 197 29.19 8.90 11.97
CA SER A 197 27.83 8.61 12.41
C SER A 197 26.79 9.09 11.39
N LEU A 198 25.60 8.52 11.40
CA LEU A 198 24.48 8.98 10.59
C LEU A 198 24.09 10.43 10.92
N ALA A 199 24.32 10.88 12.16
CA ALA A 199 24.11 12.27 12.53
C ALA A 199 25.10 13.25 11.86
N ASP A 200 26.25 12.74 11.41
CA ASP A 200 27.28 13.51 10.70
C ASP A 200 27.12 13.44 9.17
N ASP A 201 26.39 12.45 8.65
CA ASP A 201 26.10 12.28 7.22
C ASP A 201 25.42 13.53 6.63
N GLU A 202 26.03 14.11 5.59
CA GLU A 202 25.58 15.36 4.99
C GLU A 202 24.17 15.25 4.40
N GLN A 203 23.84 14.10 3.77
CA GLN A 203 22.56 13.86 3.13
C GLN A 203 21.44 13.77 4.17
N TYR A 204 21.65 13.01 5.25
CA TYR A 204 20.75 12.93 6.39
C TYR A 204 20.52 14.32 7.01
N ARG A 205 21.59 15.08 7.31
CA ARG A 205 21.47 16.44 7.86
C ARG A 205 20.78 17.41 6.92
N SER A 206 21.00 17.28 5.61
CA SER A 206 20.36 18.12 4.59
C SER A 206 18.86 17.88 4.55
N LEU A 207 18.42 16.61 4.54
CA LEU A 207 17.01 16.26 4.58
C LEU A 207 16.37 16.60 5.94
N LEU A 208 17.06 16.37 7.06
CA LEU A 208 16.56 16.69 8.40
C LEU A 208 16.35 18.20 8.60
N ARG A 209 17.14 19.06 7.95
CA ARG A 209 16.94 20.52 7.96
C ARG A 209 15.69 20.98 7.20
N ARG A 210 15.09 20.11 6.37
CA ARG A 210 13.91 20.43 5.55
C ARG A 210 12.58 20.04 6.19
N VAL A 211 12.61 19.37 7.34
CA VAL A 211 11.44 19.01 8.14
C VAL A 211 11.31 19.94 9.35
N PRO A 212 10.12 20.06 9.99
CA PRO A 212 9.98 20.89 11.18
C PRO A 212 10.90 20.41 12.33
N ASP A 213 11.38 21.36 13.14
CA ASP A 213 12.31 21.08 14.23
C ASP A 213 11.75 20.07 15.24
N ARG A 214 12.66 19.35 15.91
CA ARG A 214 12.36 18.41 17.01
C ARG A 214 11.27 17.38 16.69
N PRO A 215 11.46 16.56 15.64
CA PRO A 215 10.54 15.48 15.37
C PRO A 215 10.48 14.48 16.54
N ASP A 216 9.28 13.98 16.81
CA ASP A 216 9.03 12.87 17.73
C ASP A 216 9.55 11.54 17.19
N GLY A 217 9.73 11.43 15.87
CA GLY A 217 10.31 10.26 15.23
C GLY A 217 10.86 10.60 13.85
N VAL A 218 11.87 9.87 13.41
CA VAL A 218 12.53 10.06 12.12
C VAL A 218 12.70 8.71 11.44
N LEU A 219 12.23 8.58 10.21
CA LEU A 219 12.61 7.50 9.30
C LEU A 219 13.49 8.08 8.21
N PHE A 220 14.64 7.48 8.00
CA PHE A 220 15.55 7.77 6.91
C PHE A 220 15.83 6.47 6.15
N THR A 221 15.77 6.53 4.81
CA THR A 221 16.12 5.38 3.99
C THR A 221 16.89 5.79 2.74
N ARG A 222 17.83 4.92 2.33
CA ARG A 222 18.54 4.98 1.05
C ARG A 222 17.96 3.92 0.11
N LEU A 223 17.44 4.35 -1.03
CA LEU A 223 16.65 3.52 -1.93
C LEU A 223 17.48 2.88 -3.04
N ALA A 224 18.57 3.53 -3.43
CA ALA A 224 19.56 2.97 -4.32
C ALA A 224 20.84 2.70 -3.52
N PRO A 225 21.48 1.53 -3.67
CA PRO A 225 22.85 1.37 -3.20
C PRO A 225 23.69 2.43 -3.93
N ARG A 226 24.38 3.28 -3.16
CA ARG A 226 25.35 4.24 -3.70
C ARG A 226 26.27 3.43 -4.62
N PRO A 227 26.30 3.66 -5.95
CA PRO A 227 27.31 3.03 -6.76
C PRO A 227 28.64 3.50 -6.17
N ALA A 228 29.42 2.56 -5.61
CA ALA A 228 30.74 2.87 -5.11
C ALA A 228 31.46 3.61 -6.26
N PRO A 229 32.10 4.76 -6.00
CA PRO A 229 32.87 5.43 -7.03
C PRO A 229 33.90 4.42 -7.53
N ARG A 230 33.66 3.86 -8.72
CA ARG A 230 34.66 3.05 -9.40
C ARG A 230 35.76 4.04 -9.72
N ALA A 231 36.86 3.93 -8.98
CA ALA A 231 38.12 4.49 -9.43
C ALA A 231 38.34 3.92 -10.83
N ASP A 232 38.30 4.79 -11.84
CA ASP A 232 38.64 4.46 -13.21
C ASP A 232 40.12 4.06 -13.27
N THR A 233 40.42 2.82 -12.91
CA THR A 233 41.65 2.18 -13.35
C THR A 233 41.48 1.88 -14.83
N GLN A 234 41.98 2.78 -15.65
CA GLN A 234 42.20 2.60 -17.08
C GLN A 234 43.09 1.37 -17.32
N SER A 235 42.51 0.18 -17.38
CA SER A 235 43.16 -0.99 -17.97
C SER A 235 43.02 -0.90 -19.48
N THR A 236 44.02 -0.32 -20.13
CA THR A 236 44.30 -0.49 -21.55
C THR A 236 44.75 -1.92 -21.80
N THR A 237 43.80 -2.81 -22.10
CA THR A 237 44.13 -4.13 -22.66
C THR A 237 43.39 -4.30 -23.99
N THR A 238 44.13 -4.10 -25.07
CA THR A 238 43.75 -4.42 -26.45
C THR A 238 43.48 -5.92 -26.59
N ALA A 239 42.23 -6.30 -26.81
CA ALA A 239 41.82 -7.64 -27.25
C ALA A 239 41.27 -7.54 -28.70
N PRO A 240 41.56 -8.54 -29.57
CA PRO A 240 41.25 -8.48 -30.99
C PRO A 240 39.79 -8.77 -31.31
N ALA A 241 39.36 -8.28 -32.47
CA ALA A 241 37.99 -8.25 -32.96
C ALA A 241 37.40 -9.66 -33.20
N GLU A 242 36.44 -10.06 -32.37
CA GLU A 242 35.52 -11.14 -32.69
C GLU A 242 34.25 -10.61 -33.39
N VAL A 243 33.85 -11.37 -34.41
CA VAL A 243 32.75 -11.16 -35.33
C VAL A 243 31.43 -10.93 -34.59
N ARG A 244 30.91 -9.71 -34.68
CA ARG A 244 29.56 -9.35 -34.21
C ARG A 244 28.51 -9.96 -35.14
N THR A 245 28.02 -11.14 -34.81
CA THR A 245 26.70 -11.59 -35.27
C THR A 245 25.65 -10.62 -34.73
N ALA A 246 24.76 -10.16 -35.61
CA ALA A 246 23.64 -9.28 -35.31
C ALA A 246 22.65 -9.98 -34.37
N ALA A 247 22.96 -9.99 -33.07
CA ALA A 247 22.03 -10.36 -32.03
C ALA A 247 20.97 -9.25 -31.93
N ALA A 248 19.71 -9.66 -32.05
CA ALA A 248 18.52 -8.83 -31.96
C ALA A 248 18.65 -7.79 -30.85
N ILE A 249 18.45 -6.52 -31.21
CA ILE A 249 18.23 -5.44 -30.24
C ILE A 249 17.07 -5.92 -29.36
N PRO A 250 17.29 -6.20 -28.05
CA PRO A 250 16.19 -6.59 -27.19
C PRO A 250 15.18 -5.44 -27.22
N PRO A 251 13.88 -5.70 -27.43
CA PRO A 251 12.88 -4.65 -27.45
C PRO A 251 13.01 -3.83 -26.18
N ARG A 252 13.12 -2.51 -26.33
CA ARG A 252 13.14 -1.55 -25.22
C ARG A 252 11.96 -1.91 -24.30
N PRO A 253 12.19 -2.13 -22.99
CA PRO A 253 11.13 -2.58 -22.10
C PRO A 253 9.99 -1.56 -22.09
N LEU A 254 8.76 -2.05 -22.24
CA LEU A 254 7.55 -1.26 -22.01
C LEU A 254 7.63 -0.61 -20.62
N PRO A 255 7.42 0.72 -20.49
CA PRO A 255 7.49 1.42 -19.20
C PRO A 255 6.35 1.05 -18.24
N ALA A 256 5.38 0.22 -18.64
CA ALA A 256 4.14 0.02 -17.89
C ALA A 256 4.25 -0.84 -16.62
N LEU A 257 5.34 -1.61 -16.44
CA LEU A 257 5.52 -2.47 -15.24
C LEU A 257 7.00 -2.59 -14.81
N ARG A 258 7.82 -1.54 -15.01
CA ARG A 258 9.02 -1.40 -14.17
C ARG A 258 8.52 -1.21 -12.74
N GLY A 259 9.00 -2.09 -11.88
CA GLY A 259 8.34 -2.46 -10.64
C GLY A 259 8.04 -1.29 -9.71
N VAL A 260 7.28 -1.66 -8.69
CA VAL A 260 6.91 -0.95 -7.46
C VAL A 260 8.12 -0.36 -6.69
N THR A 261 9.26 -0.13 -7.33
CA THR A 261 10.47 0.56 -6.83
C THR A 261 10.48 2.06 -7.09
N ASP A 262 9.67 2.58 -8.03
CA ASP A 262 9.58 4.03 -8.21
C ASP A 262 8.70 4.63 -7.11
N LEU A 263 9.28 5.50 -6.30
CA LEU A 263 8.52 6.25 -5.31
C LEU A 263 7.37 7.03 -5.97
N PRO A 264 6.22 7.17 -5.30
CA PRO A 264 5.07 7.85 -5.85
C PRO A 264 5.30 9.37 -6.00
N GLY A 265 4.64 9.92 -7.02
CA GLY A 265 4.52 11.37 -7.24
C GLY A 265 5.85 12.12 -7.23
N PRO A 266 5.99 13.17 -6.38
CA PRO A 266 7.12 14.09 -6.43
C PRO A 266 8.43 13.44 -5.97
N PHE A 267 8.37 12.32 -5.22
CA PHE A 267 9.58 11.65 -4.74
C PHE A 267 10.25 10.78 -5.80
N ARG A 268 9.65 10.61 -6.99
CA ARG A 268 10.25 9.82 -8.07
C ARG A 268 11.67 10.31 -8.37
N GLY A 269 12.62 9.36 -8.37
CA GLY A 269 14.04 9.64 -8.60
C GLY A 269 14.83 10.02 -7.35
N SER A 270 14.21 10.07 -6.16
CA SER A 270 14.95 10.29 -4.91
C SER A 270 15.82 9.08 -4.61
N THR A 271 17.08 9.33 -4.25
CA THR A 271 18.00 8.29 -3.78
C THR A 271 17.89 8.09 -2.28
N SER A 272 17.50 9.14 -1.56
CA SER A 272 17.21 9.10 -0.13
C SER A 272 15.92 9.83 0.20
N VAL A 273 15.21 9.31 1.19
CA VAL A 273 13.99 9.91 1.73
C VAL A 273 14.10 9.99 3.23
N LEU A 274 13.71 11.13 3.78
CA LEU A 274 13.52 11.33 5.20
C LEU A 274 12.05 11.64 5.48
N LEU A 275 11.54 11.04 6.53
CA LEU A 275 10.19 11.21 7.03
C LEU A 275 10.29 11.58 8.51
N ALA A 276 9.68 12.69 8.88
CA ALA A 276 9.66 13.18 10.25
C ALA A 276 8.25 13.12 10.80
N LEU A 277 8.08 12.54 11.99
CA LEU A 277 6.83 12.49 12.75
C LEU A 277 6.82 13.62 13.78
N HIS A 278 5.71 14.34 13.86
CA HIS A 278 5.37 15.30 14.89
C HIS A 278 4.01 14.96 15.47
N ARG A 279 3.86 15.08 16.78
CA ARG A 279 2.61 14.71 17.46
C ARG A 279 2.01 15.89 18.17
N LYS A 280 0.69 16.00 18.05
CA LYS A 280 -0.11 17.00 18.74
C LYS A 280 -1.41 16.36 19.21
N ALA A 281 -1.39 15.86 20.45
CA ALA A 281 -2.49 15.07 21.02
C ALA A 281 -2.84 13.88 20.12
N GLU A 282 -4.10 13.78 19.67
CA GLU A 282 -4.60 12.72 18.79
C GLU A 282 -4.20 12.91 17.32
N ILE A 283 -3.47 13.97 16.98
CA ILE A 283 -3.06 14.24 15.60
C ILE A 283 -1.57 13.89 15.44
N LEU A 284 -1.29 12.99 14.50
CA LEU A 284 0.04 12.66 14.03
C LEU A 284 0.28 13.33 12.69
N GLN A 285 1.42 13.98 12.56
CA GLN A 285 1.76 14.77 11.39
C GLN A 285 3.11 14.30 10.91
N PHE A 286 3.17 13.93 9.65
CA PHE A 286 4.38 13.46 9.02
C PHE A 286 4.77 14.37 7.88
N THR A 287 6.04 14.71 7.84
CA THR A 287 6.66 15.45 6.74
C THR A 287 7.64 14.53 6.03
N ALA A 288 7.38 14.23 4.77
CA ALA A 288 8.28 13.46 3.90
C ALA A 288 9.07 14.43 3.00
N VAL A 289 10.38 14.24 2.90
CA VAL A 289 11.29 15.00 2.03
C VAL A 289 12.23 14.05 1.30
N GLY A 290 12.45 14.29 0.01
CA GLY A 290 13.35 13.52 -0.84
C GLY A 290 14.44 14.39 -1.44
N ASP A 291 15.54 13.79 -1.84
CA ASP A 291 16.70 14.48 -2.45
C ASP A 291 16.63 14.60 -3.98
N ALA A 292 15.56 14.14 -4.61
CA ALA A 292 15.36 14.33 -6.05
C ALA A 292 15.34 15.82 -6.41
N PRO A 293 15.87 16.20 -7.59
CA PRO A 293 15.71 17.55 -8.08
C PRO A 293 14.22 17.88 -8.26
N ALA A 294 13.85 19.13 -7.98
CA ALA A 294 12.50 19.62 -8.23
C ALA A 294 12.14 19.44 -9.71
N GLN A 295 11.05 18.74 -9.99
CA GLN A 295 10.56 18.59 -11.36
C GLN A 295 9.82 19.86 -11.78
N PRO A 296 10.02 20.36 -13.02
CA PRO A 296 9.29 21.52 -13.51
C PRO A 296 7.80 21.21 -13.57
N ARG A 297 7.00 22.06 -12.91
CA ARG A 297 5.54 21.92 -12.86
C ARG A 297 4.88 22.56 -14.07
N ARG A 298 3.78 21.95 -14.54
CA ARG A 298 2.83 22.61 -15.43
C ARG A 298 1.86 23.41 -14.57
N GLU A 299 1.90 24.73 -14.67
CA GLU A 299 1.06 25.63 -13.88
C GLU A 299 -0.44 25.44 -14.17
N ASP A 300 -0.79 24.98 -15.37
CA ASP A 300 -2.19 24.84 -15.82
C ASP A 300 -2.94 23.62 -15.25
N ASP A 301 -2.25 22.67 -14.60
CA ASP A 301 -2.81 21.34 -14.32
C ASP A 301 -3.20 21.09 -12.84
N ALA A 302 -2.87 22.00 -11.91
CA ALA A 302 -3.04 21.74 -10.47
C ALA A 302 -4.29 22.44 -9.88
N ASP A 303 -5.39 21.69 -9.77
CA ASP A 303 -6.58 22.10 -8.99
C ASP A 303 -7.27 20.92 -8.29
N ALA A 304 -6.52 19.83 -8.06
CA ALA A 304 -7.00 18.62 -7.41
C ALA A 304 -7.56 18.90 -5.99
N ALA A 305 -6.95 19.86 -5.28
CA ALA A 305 -7.41 20.29 -3.98
C ALA A 305 -8.86 20.82 -4.02
N ARG A 306 -9.20 21.70 -4.97
CA ARG A 306 -10.57 22.24 -5.08
C ARG A 306 -11.60 21.19 -5.48
N LEU A 307 -11.21 20.22 -6.32
CA LEU A 307 -12.08 19.10 -6.67
C LEU A 307 -12.48 18.29 -5.43
N ILE A 308 -11.52 18.02 -4.53
CA ILE A 308 -11.76 17.27 -3.30
C ILE A 308 -12.48 18.09 -2.24
N GLU A 309 -12.06 19.33 -1.99
CA GLU A 309 -12.59 20.15 -0.89
C GLU A 309 -14.10 20.34 -1.00
N ARG A 310 -14.64 20.39 -2.23
CA ARG A 310 -16.08 20.54 -2.49
C ARG A 310 -16.85 19.21 -2.53
N LEU A 311 -16.22 18.08 -2.24
CA LEU A 311 -16.93 16.81 -2.06
C LEU A 311 -17.70 16.82 -0.73
N PRO A 312 -18.75 15.99 -0.57
CA PRO A 312 -19.50 15.91 0.68
C PRO A 312 -18.60 15.54 1.86
N GLU A 313 -18.82 16.13 3.04
CA GLU A 313 -18.04 15.84 4.26
C GLU A 313 -18.02 14.33 4.62
N ARG A 314 -19.09 13.61 4.26
CA ARG A 314 -19.24 12.16 4.50
C ARG A 314 -18.59 11.28 3.40
N THR A 315 -17.76 11.85 2.52
CA THR A 315 -16.97 11.05 1.58
C THR A 315 -16.03 10.14 2.35
N LEU A 316 -16.08 8.83 2.12
CA LEU A 316 -15.26 7.86 2.84
C LEU A 316 -13.79 7.89 2.39
N LEU A 317 -13.55 8.00 1.09
CA LEU A 317 -12.22 8.08 0.48
C LEU A 317 -12.27 9.02 -0.72
N ALA A 318 -11.31 9.93 -0.81
CA ALA A 318 -11.10 10.77 -1.98
C ALA A 318 -9.63 10.74 -2.37
N TRP A 319 -9.35 10.63 -3.66
CA TRP A 319 -8.04 10.85 -4.26
C TRP A 319 -8.19 11.89 -5.36
N GLY A 320 -7.28 12.85 -5.42
CA GLY A 320 -7.25 13.91 -6.40
C GLY A 320 -5.84 13.98 -6.95
N GLY A 321 -5.70 14.08 -8.26
CA GLY A 321 -4.41 14.13 -8.89
C GLY A 321 -4.42 14.62 -10.32
N VAL A 322 -3.24 14.66 -10.93
CA VAL A 322 -3.06 14.98 -12.34
C VAL A 322 -2.90 13.67 -13.13
N LEU A 323 -3.77 13.47 -14.13
CA LEU A 323 -3.77 12.32 -15.01
C LEU A 323 -3.54 12.76 -16.47
N ASP A 324 -2.50 12.23 -17.10
CA ASP A 324 -2.32 12.37 -18.55
C ASP A 324 -3.26 11.38 -19.26
N HIS A 325 -4.48 11.84 -19.54
CA HIS A 325 -5.49 11.06 -20.26
C HIS A 325 -5.00 10.58 -21.64
N THR A 326 -4.13 11.34 -22.30
CA THR A 326 -3.56 10.93 -23.60
C THR A 326 -2.53 9.82 -23.43
N ALA A 327 -1.70 9.87 -22.39
CA ALA A 327 -0.82 8.75 -22.05
C ALA A 327 -1.61 7.50 -21.65
N LEU A 328 -2.75 7.64 -20.97
CA LEU A 328 -3.62 6.52 -20.61
C LEU A 328 -4.21 5.84 -21.85
N LEU A 329 -4.69 6.60 -22.83
CA LEU A 329 -5.15 6.04 -24.12
C LEU A 329 -4.03 5.32 -24.87
N ARG A 330 -2.84 5.93 -24.96
CA ARG A 330 -1.66 5.28 -25.57
C ARG A 330 -1.24 4.00 -24.85
N ALA A 331 -1.37 3.97 -23.53
CA ALA A 331 -1.09 2.77 -22.74
C ALA A 331 -2.10 1.66 -23.04
N ALA A 332 -3.39 1.99 -23.18
CA ALA A 332 -4.42 1.04 -23.59
C ALA A 332 -4.14 0.45 -24.99
N ASP A 333 -3.68 1.27 -25.94
CA ASP A 333 -3.30 0.82 -27.29
C ASP A 333 -2.09 -0.13 -27.30
N SER A 334 -1.24 -0.05 -26.27
CA SER A 334 -0.06 -0.92 -26.11
C SER A 334 -0.38 -2.31 -25.55
N LEU A 335 -1.60 -2.54 -25.05
CA LEU A 335 -2.03 -3.85 -24.54
C LEU A 335 -2.07 -4.90 -25.67
N PRO A 336 -2.02 -6.21 -25.37
CA PRO A 336 -2.15 -7.26 -26.38
C PRO A 336 -3.42 -7.09 -27.23
N ALA A 337 -3.37 -7.45 -28.52
CA ALA A 337 -4.49 -7.23 -29.45
C ALA A 337 -5.80 -7.90 -29.01
N GLN A 338 -5.72 -9.04 -28.32
CA GLN A 338 -6.86 -9.75 -27.74
C GLN A 338 -7.36 -9.18 -26.40
N ASN A 339 -6.71 -8.13 -25.87
CA ASN A 339 -7.15 -7.51 -24.62
C ASN A 339 -8.43 -6.70 -24.88
N LEU A 340 -9.49 -6.99 -24.13
CA LEU A 340 -10.80 -6.34 -24.29
C LEU A 340 -10.73 -4.82 -24.13
N ILE A 341 -9.85 -4.30 -23.27
CA ILE A 341 -9.66 -2.84 -23.09
C ILE A 341 -9.15 -2.22 -24.38
N ARG A 342 -8.15 -2.83 -25.02
CA ARG A 342 -7.62 -2.34 -26.30
C ARG A 342 -8.67 -2.39 -27.41
N VAL A 343 -9.46 -3.46 -27.47
CA VAL A 343 -10.55 -3.57 -28.44
C VAL A 343 -11.61 -2.50 -28.21
N ALA A 344 -12.05 -2.30 -26.97
CA ALA A 344 -13.01 -1.27 -26.60
C ALA A 344 -12.49 0.15 -26.89
N VAL A 345 -11.26 0.47 -26.50
CA VAL A 345 -10.63 1.77 -26.79
C VAL A 345 -10.45 1.98 -28.29
N GLY A 346 -9.99 0.96 -29.01
CA GLY A 346 -9.77 1.03 -30.46
C GLY A 346 -11.06 1.25 -31.25
N THR A 347 -12.16 0.59 -30.87
CA THR A 347 -13.47 0.81 -31.51
C THR A 347 -14.08 2.18 -31.23
N GLN A 348 -13.61 2.87 -30.19
CA GLN A 348 -14.12 4.16 -29.74
C GLN A 348 -13.06 5.27 -29.77
N ALA A 349 -12.00 5.09 -30.57
CA ALA A 349 -10.83 5.96 -30.54
C ALA A 349 -11.15 7.43 -30.84
N GLN A 350 -12.06 7.70 -31.78
CA GLN A 350 -12.42 9.07 -32.15
C GLN A 350 -13.24 9.80 -31.05
N PRO A 351 -14.35 9.24 -30.50
CA PRO A 351 -15.02 9.83 -29.34
C PRO A 351 -14.09 10.02 -28.14
N LEU A 352 -13.27 9.01 -27.81
CA LEU A 352 -12.33 9.09 -26.68
C LEU A 352 -11.25 10.16 -26.89
N GLY A 353 -10.79 10.34 -28.13
CA GLY A 353 -9.85 11.41 -28.49
C GLY A 353 -10.45 12.80 -28.31
N ARG A 354 -11.72 13.00 -28.72
CA ARG A 354 -12.43 14.27 -28.52
C ARG A 354 -12.75 14.54 -27.05
N LEU A 355 -13.20 13.53 -26.31
CA LEU A 355 -13.40 13.61 -24.86
C LEU A 355 -12.09 14.02 -24.18
N THR A 356 -10.99 13.34 -24.49
CA THR A 356 -9.67 13.65 -23.91
C THR A 356 -9.20 15.07 -24.24
N ALA A 357 -9.50 15.58 -25.44
CA ALA A 357 -9.17 16.95 -25.82
C ALA A 357 -9.98 18.02 -25.06
N ALA A 358 -11.22 17.68 -24.66
CA ALA A 358 -12.08 18.53 -23.85
C ALA A 358 -11.72 18.52 -22.35
N LEU A 359 -10.97 17.52 -21.89
CA LEU A 359 -10.52 17.38 -20.50
C LEU A 359 -9.20 18.09 -20.21
N THR A 360 -9.00 18.48 -18.95
CA THR A 360 -7.70 18.88 -18.38
C THR A 360 -7.03 17.67 -17.71
N GLY A 361 -5.84 17.81 -17.13
CA GLY A 361 -5.22 16.75 -16.35
C GLY A 361 -5.84 16.54 -14.95
N SER A 362 -6.52 17.52 -14.38
CA SER A 362 -7.04 17.45 -13.01
C SER A 362 -8.22 16.47 -12.90
N THR A 363 -8.03 15.41 -12.11
CA THR A 363 -9.01 14.34 -11.88
C THR A 363 -9.15 14.09 -10.38
N ALA A 364 -10.36 13.77 -9.92
CA ALA A 364 -10.59 13.22 -8.59
C ALA A 364 -11.46 11.96 -8.65
N VAL A 365 -11.22 11.04 -7.72
CA VAL A 365 -12.01 9.83 -7.48
C VAL A 365 -12.51 9.90 -6.04
N ALA A 366 -13.80 9.70 -5.84
CA ALA A 366 -14.45 9.81 -4.54
C ALA A 366 -15.34 8.60 -4.28
N ILE A 367 -15.23 8.01 -3.09
CA ILE A 367 -16.08 6.93 -2.59
C ILE A 367 -16.89 7.49 -1.43
N GLY A 368 -18.21 7.49 -1.56
CA GLY A 368 -19.17 7.80 -0.51
C GLY A 368 -20.06 6.62 -0.20
N THR A 369 -21.23 6.91 0.36
CA THR A 369 -22.26 5.91 0.68
C THR A 369 -23.62 6.34 0.17
N VAL A 370 -24.41 5.36 -0.27
CA VAL A 370 -25.83 5.51 -0.57
C VAL A 370 -26.64 4.54 0.30
N PRO A 371 -27.89 4.87 0.66
CA PRO A 371 -28.74 3.92 1.37
C PRO A 371 -28.96 2.67 0.51
N ALA A 372 -29.02 1.50 1.14
CA ALA A 372 -29.53 0.31 0.46
C ALA A 372 -31.00 0.57 0.09
N ARG A 373 -31.31 0.50 -1.21
CA ARG A 373 -32.68 0.59 -1.70
C ARG A 373 -33.31 -0.81 -1.68
N ASP A 374 -34.63 -0.84 -1.55
CA ASP A 374 -35.50 -2.02 -1.69
C ASP A 374 -35.54 -3.02 -0.52
N GLY A 375 -36.56 -2.85 0.35
CA GLY A 375 -37.25 -3.91 1.12
C GLY A 375 -36.50 -4.63 2.24
N ALA A 376 -35.27 -5.05 2.04
CA ALA A 376 -34.49 -5.81 3.01
C ALA A 376 -33.58 -4.87 3.83
N PRO A 377 -33.49 -5.05 5.17
CA PRO A 377 -32.56 -4.30 5.99
C PRO A 377 -31.11 -4.66 5.63
N ALA A 378 -30.46 -3.82 4.83
CA ALA A 378 -29.05 -3.94 4.47
C ALA A 378 -28.27 -2.68 4.87
N PRO A 379 -26.96 -2.81 5.17
CA PRO A 379 -26.09 -1.65 5.41
C PRO A 379 -26.01 -0.74 4.18
N ALA A 380 -25.54 0.50 4.39
CA ALA A 380 -25.31 1.42 3.28
C ALA A 380 -24.32 0.84 2.25
N LEU A 381 -24.56 1.13 0.97
CA LEU A 381 -23.72 0.66 -0.13
C LEU A 381 -22.62 1.68 -0.42
N PRO A 382 -21.37 1.25 -0.66
CA PRO A 382 -20.33 2.14 -1.15
C PRO A 382 -20.67 2.61 -2.57
N ALA A 383 -20.51 3.90 -2.84
CA ALA A 383 -20.74 4.48 -4.14
C ALA A 383 -19.50 5.26 -4.60
N ALA A 384 -18.99 4.96 -5.79
CA ALA A 384 -17.86 5.64 -6.40
C ALA A 384 -18.32 6.76 -7.35
N ALA A 385 -17.51 7.80 -7.47
CA ALA A 385 -17.59 8.84 -8.49
C ALA A 385 -16.20 9.25 -8.99
N VAL A 386 -16.14 9.69 -10.24
CA VAL A 386 -14.98 10.33 -10.87
C VAL A 386 -15.39 11.76 -11.24
N LEU A 387 -14.56 12.72 -10.87
CA LEU A 387 -14.72 14.13 -11.19
C LEU A 387 -13.58 14.50 -12.13
N LEU A 388 -13.93 15.00 -13.32
CA LEU A 388 -13.00 15.33 -14.38
C LEU A 388 -13.13 16.83 -14.65
N ARG A 389 -12.05 17.57 -14.44
CA ARG A 389 -12.03 18.98 -14.82
C ARG A 389 -11.91 19.08 -16.34
N ALA A 390 -12.76 19.88 -16.95
CA ALA A 390 -12.85 20.06 -18.38
C ALA A 390 -12.50 21.49 -18.80
N ARG A 391 -11.86 21.62 -19.95
CA ARG A 391 -11.68 22.90 -20.67
C ARG A 391 -12.99 23.35 -21.29
N ASP A 392 -13.76 22.38 -21.79
CA ASP A 392 -15.12 22.53 -22.29
C ASP A 392 -15.97 21.40 -21.70
N ALA A 393 -16.64 21.72 -20.59
CA ALA A 393 -17.42 20.73 -19.86
C ALA A 393 -18.67 20.27 -20.61
N GLN A 394 -19.24 21.10 -21.49
CA GLN A 394 -20.38 20.70 -22.33
C GLN A 394 -19.92 19.71 -23.40
N ALA A 395 -18.82 20.00 -24.11
CA ALA A 395 -18.27 19.06 -25.08
C ALA A 395 -17.85 17.73 -24.44
N ALA A 396 -17.29 17.77 -23.22
CA ALA A 396 -16.94 16.55 -22.48
C ALA A 396 -18.17 15.72 -22.12
N GLU A 397 -19.26 16.34 -21.64
CA GLU A 397 -20.53 15.68 -21.36
C GLU A 397 -21.13 15.07 -22.63
N ASP A 398 -21.19 15.82 -23.73
CA ASP A 398 -21.76 15.36 -25.01
C ASP A 398 -20.98 14.17 -25.60
N GLU A 399 -19.64 14.18 -25.53
CA GLU A 399 -18.80 13.06 -25.99
C GLU A 399 -18.93 11.84 -25.06
N LEU A 400 -19.01 12.03 -23.73
CA LEU A 400 -19.23 10.94 -22.80
C LEU A 400 -20.59 10.27 -23.03
N THR A 401 -21.66 11.07 -23.19
CA THR A 401 -23.01 10.57 -23.48
C THR A 401 -23.02 9.73 -24.76
N ARG A 402 -22.42 10.24 -25.85
CA ARG A 402 -22.32 9.50 -27.12
C ARG A 402 -21.50 8.22 -27.00
N PHE A 403 -20.40 8.26 -26.25
CA PHE A 403 -19.58 7.08 -25.99
C PHE A 403 -20.36 6.00 -25.24
N LEU A 404 -21.04 6.36 -24.14
CA LEU A 404 -21.80 5.41 -23.33
C LEU A 404 -23.01 4.83 -24.09
N GLN A 405 -23.74 5.65 -24.86
CA GLN A 405 -24.83 5.19 -25.72
C GLN A 405 -24.33 4.22 -26.80
N SER A 406 -23.15 4.48 -27.38
CA SER A 406 -22.52 3.57 -28.35
C SER A 406 -22.13 2.24 -27.69
N LEU A 407 -21.57 2.27 -26.48
CA LEU A 407 -21.25 1.07 -25.72
C LEU A 407 -22.49 0.24 -25.38
N VAL A 408 -23.58 0.88 -24.92
CA VAL A 408 -24.86 0.21 -24.64
C VAL A 408 -25.40 -0.45 -25.91
N SER A 409 -25.33 0.24 -27.06
CA SER A 409 -25.80 -0.31 -28.34
C SER A 409 -24.99 -1.54 -28.77
N VAL A 410 -23.66 -1.49 -28.64
CA VAL A 410 -22.78 -2.64 -28.92
C VAL A 410 -23.05 -3.79 -27.95
N TYR A 411 -23.20 -3.50 -26.66
CA TYR A 411 -23.54 -4.50 -25.65
C TYR A 411 -24.88 -5.18 -25.98
N ASN A 412 -25.92 -4.41 -26.31
CA ASN A 412 -27.23 -4.95 -26.64
C ASN A 412 -27.18 -5.84 -27.89
N LEU A 413 -26.42 -5.45 -28.92
CA LEU A 413 -26.20 -6.28 -30.11
C LEU A 413 -25.55 -7.63 -29.76
N LEU A 414 -24.50 -7.61 -28.92
CA LEU A 414 -23.82 -8.83 -28.48
C LEU A 414 -24.70 -9.69 -27.55
N SER A 415 -25.53 -9.04 -26.73
CA SER A 415 -26.42 -9.69 -25.77
C SER A 415 -27.56 -10.43 -26.44
N LEU A 416 -28.12 -9.86 -27.53
CA LEU A 416 -29.09 -10.56 -28.37
C LEU A 416 -28.54 -11.90 -28.91
N ARG A 417 -27.25 -11.95 -29.24
CA ARG A 417 -26.60 -13.18 -29.71
C ARG A 417 -26.34 -14.18 -28.57
N ALA A 418 -26.04 -13.68 -27.37
CA ALA A 418 -25.67 -14.50 -26.22
C ALA A 418 -26.86 -14.88 -25.31
N GLY A 419 -28.04 -14.32 -25.54
CA GLY A 419 -29.21 -14.49 -24.65
C GLY A 419 -29.05 -13.78 -23.31
N LEU A 420 -28.28 -12.70 -23.25
CA LEU A 420 -28.05 -11.90 -22.04
C LEU A 420 -29.11 -10.79 -21.89
N PRO A 421 -29.36 -10.28 -20.67
CA PRO A 421 -30.27 -9.16 -20.45
C PRO A 421 -29.85 -7.93 -21.25
N LEU A 422 -30.82 -7.24 -21.86
CA LEU A 422 -30.61 -5.98 -22.56
C LEU A 422 -30.54 -4.83 -21.55
N LEU A 423 -29.72 -3.83 -21.86
CA LEU A 423 -29.66 -2.56 -21.16
C LEU A 423 -30.63 -1.56 -21.79
N GLU A 424 -31.27 -0.76 -20.94
CA GLU A 424 -32.07 0.39 -21.40
C GLU A 424 -31.17 1.51 -21.91
N ALA A 425 -31.73 2.38 -22.76
CA ALA A 425 -31.05 3.59 -23.18
C ALA A 425 -30.84 4.55 -22.00
N SER A 426 -29.92 5.50 -22.15
CA SER A 426 -29.72 6.54 -21.13
C SER A 426 -31.01 7.33 -20.90
N SER A 427 -31.39 7.52 -19.65
CA SER A 427 -32.51 8.36 -19.23
C SER A 427 -32.03 9.75 -18.81
N ASP A 428 -32.82 10.78 -19.12
CA ASP A 428 -32.57 12.15 -18.68
C ASP A 428 -33.23 12.38 -17.31
N LEU A 429 -32.46 12.96 -16.40
CA LEU A 429 -32.84 13.22 -15.02
C LEU A 429 -32.53 14.68 -14.65
N THR A 430 -33.18 15.18 -13.60
CA THR A 430 -32.77 16.42 -12.94
C THR A 430 -32.33 16.09 -11.51
N ILE A 431 -31.06 16.33 -11.20
CA ILE A 431 -30.45 15.99 -9.92
C ILE A 431 -29.89 17.26 -9.29
N ALA A 432 -30.37 17.62 -8.09
CA ALA A 432 -29.99 18.85 -7.39
C ALA A 432 -30.10 20.13 -8.25
N GLY A 433 -31.05 20.16 -9.20
CA GLY A 433 -31.26 21.25 -10.15
C GLY A 433 -30.28 21.29 -11.33
N SER A 434 -29.43 20.28 -11.50
CA SER A 434 -28.61 20.09 -12.70
C SER A 434 -29.25 19.06 -13.63
N ALA A 435 -29.12 19.25 -14.94
CA ALA A 435 -29.39 18.20 -15.91
C ALA A 435 -28.40 17.05 -15.69
N ALA A 436 -28.90 15.83 -15.73
CA ALA A 436 -28.12 14.63 -15.53
C ALA A 436 -28.62 13.52 -16.44
N HIS A 437 -27.77 12.52 -16.68
CA HIS A 437 -28.12 11.34 -17.44
C HIS A 437 -27.83 10.08 -16.61
N ALA A 438 -28.56 8.99 -16.87
CA ALA A 438 -28.38 7.73 -16.15
C ALA A 438 -28.55 6.51 -17.06
N ILE A 439 -27.71 5.49 -16.87
CA ILE A 439 -27.86 4.15 -17.45
C ILE A 439 -28.00 3.14 -16.31
N ASP A 440 -29.03 2.30 -16.37
CA ASP A 440 -29.28 1.26 -15.36
C ASP A 440 -28.58 -0.05 -15.74
N PHE A 441 -27.63 -0.47 -14.89
CA PHE A 441 -26.88 -1.72 -15.04
C PHE A 441 -27.37 -2.84 -14.12
N THR A 442 -28.44 -2.60 -13.35
CA THR A 442 -29.02 -3.57 -12.41
C THR A 442 -29.35 -4.92 -13.05
N PRO A 443 -29.90 -5.00 -14.28
CA PRO A 443 -30.17 -6.28 -14.92
C PRO A 443 -28.92 -7.16 -15.09
N LEU A 444 -27.74 -6.56 -15.27
CA LEU A 444 -26.48 -7.29 -15.39
C LEU A 444 -26.01 -7.82 -14.05
N ALA A 445 -26.10 -6.98 -13.02
CA ALA A 445 -25.69 -7.34 -11.68
C ALA A 445 -26.53 -8.48 -11.12
N GLN A 446 -27.85 -8.44 -11.29
CA GLN A 446 -28.76 -9.48 -10.79
C GLN A 446 -28.43 -10.86 -11.38
N SER A 447 -28.03 -10.93 -12.65
CA SER A 447 -27.67 -12.18 -13.31
C SER A 447 -26.41 -12.84 -12.75
N THR A 448 -25.49 -12.05 -12.18
CA THR A 448 -24.14 -12.52 -11.77
C THR A 448 -23.99 -12.59 -10.24
N LEU A 449 -24.61 -11.64 -9.54
CA LEU A 449 -24.39 -11.39 -8.11
C LEU A 449 -25.64 -11.67 -7.25
N GLY A 450 -26.78 -11.96 -7.87
CA GLY A 450 -28.07 -12.23 -7.20
C GLY A 450 -28.77 -10.96 -6.68
N GLU A 451 -29.85 -11.15 -5.94
CA GLU A 451 -30.71 -10.08 -5.39
C GLU A 451 -30.07 -9.27 -4.25
N ALA A 452 -28.88 -9.67 -3.79
CA ALA A 452 -28.21 -9.04 -2.65
C ALA A 452 -27.65 -7.63 -2.94
N TYR A 453 -27.59 -7.24 -4.21
CA TYR A 453 -27.09 -5.94 -4.61
C TYR A 453 -28.25 -5.04 -4.98
N GLY A 454 -28.29 -3.86 -4.37
CA GLY A 454 -29.23 -2.81 -4.76
C GLY A 454 -28.99 -2.34 -6.19
N ARG A 455 -29.77 -1.34 -6.59
CA ARG A 455 -29.72 -0.75 -7.93
C ARG A 455 -28.30 -0.25 -8.28
N ILE A 456 -27.76 -0.68 -9.42
CA ILE A 456 -26.45 -0.25 -9.94
C ILE A 456 -26.70 0.63 -11.16
N GLU A 457 -26.28 1.89 -11.07
CA GLU A 457 -26.47 2.87 -12.14
C GLU A 457 -25.11 3.45 -12.57
N LEU A 458 -25.06 4.05 -13.75
CA LEU A 458 -24.01 5.00 -14.09
C LEU A 458 -24.69 6.31 -14.40
N THR A 459 -24.44 7.32 -13.58
CA THR A 459 -25.04 8.64 -13.68
C THR A 459 -23.97 9.68 -13.94
N TRP A 460 -24.25 10.68 -14.76
CA TRP A 460 -23.32 11.78 -14.95
C TRP A 460 -24.04 13.11 -15.11
N ALA A 461 -23.37 14.18 -14.71
CA ALA A 461 -23.84 15.55 -14.85
C ALA A 461 -22.65 16.50 -14.88
N ARG A 462 -22.90 17.69 -15.42
CA ARG A 462 -21.98 18.82 -15.37
C ARG A 462 -22.26 19.76 -14.20
N ASP A 463 -21.18 20.27 -13.60
CA ASP A 463 -21.20 21.36 -12.62
C ASP A 463 -20.04 22.32 -12.91
N ASP A 464 -20.35 23.49 -13.46
CA ASP A 464 -19.39 24.45 -14.00
C ASP A 464 -18.41 23.81 -15.01
N ASP A 465 -17.12 23.79 -14.67
CA ASP A 465 -16.02 23.21 -15.43
C ASP A 465 -15.72 21.75 -15.06
N VAL A 466 -16.59 21.08 -14.29
CA VAL A 466 -16.40 19.70 -13.84
C VAL A 466 -17.47 18.77 -14.40
N LEU A 467 -17.02 17.71 -15.07
CA LEU A 467 -17.84 16.56 -15.44
C LEU A 467 -17.78 15.54 -14.30
N ILE A 468 -18.93 15.18 -13.74
CA ILE A 468 -19.03 14.23 -12.62
C ILE A 468 -19.70 12.97 -13.12
N VAL A 469 -19.06 11.82 -12.93
CA VAL A 469 -19.58 10.49 -13.28
C VAL A 469 -19.65 9.66 -12.01
N ALA A 470 -20.83 9.20 -11.60
CA ALA A 470 -21.06 8.46 -10.37
C ALA A 470 -21.83 7.16 -10.60
N SER A 471 -21.52 6.16 -9.79
CA SER A 471 -22.18 4.84 -9.77
C SER A 471 -23.63 4.83 -9.27
N HIS A 472 -24.15 5.96 -8.76
CA HIS A 472 -25.51 6.07 -8.22
C HIS A 472 -26.01 7.51 -8.32
N ALA A 473 -27.28 7.69 -8.70
CA ALA A 473 -27.91 9.02 -8.75
C ALA A 473 -27.88 9.74 -7.39
N ASP A 474 -28.05 8.99 -6.30
CA ASP A 474 -27.97 9.56 -4.96
C ASP A 474 -26.57 10.06 -4.63
N TRP A 475 -25.51 9.38 -5.07
CA TRP A 475 -24.16 9.85 -4.81
C TRP A 475 -23.84 11.11 -5.62
N LEU A 476 -24.27 11.15 -6.89
CA LEU A 476 -24.18 12.35 -7.73
C LEU A 476 -24.91 13.53 -7.09
N ARG A 477 -26.13 13.31 -6.58
CA ARG A 477 -26.91 14.34 -5.87
C ARG A 477 -26.16 14.90 -4.67
N GLN A 478 -25.56 14.03 -3.86
CA GLN A 478 -24.80 14.46 -2.68
C GLN A 478 -23.61 15.33 -3.08
N ILE A 479 -22.87 14.94 -4.12
CA ILE A 479 -21.73 15.71 -4.65
C ILE A 479 -22.19 17.08 -5.15
N LEU A 480 -23.24 17.14 -5.98
CA LEU A 480 -23.77 18.40 -6.52
C LEU A 480 -24.26 19.34 -5.41
N GLU A 481 -24.94 18.81 -4.38
CA GLU A 481 -25.40 19.59 -3.23
C GLU A 481 -24.23 20.18 -2.43
N ALA A 482 -23.15 19.41 -2.20
CA ALA A 482 -21.96 19.92 -1.51
C ALA A 482 -21.24 21.00 -2.33
N ARG A 483 -21.08 20.78 -3.64
CA ARG A 483 -20.46 21.75 -4.55
C ARG A 483 -21.23 23.07 -4.65
N LYS A 484 -22.56 23.02 -4.51
CA LYS A 484 -23.44 24.19 -4.46
C LYS A 484 -23.58 24.81 -3.06
N GLY A 485 -22.82 24.35 -2.06
CA GLY A 485 -22.84 24.88 -0.70
C GLY A 485 -24.10 24.55 0.11
N ARG A 486 -24.95 23.63 -0.37
CA ARG A 486 -26.18 23.18 0.34
C ARG A 486 -25.90 22.11 1.37
N ARG A 487 -24.64 21.65 1.45
CA ARG A 487 -24.19 20.61 2.35
C ARG A 487 -22.74 20.84 2.77
N ALA A 488 -22.40 20.41 3.98
CA ALA A 488 -21.03 20.41 4.47
C ALA A 488 -20.10 19.63 3.54
N ASP A 489 -18.90 20.18 3.33
CA ASP A 489 -17.90 19.69 2.39
C ASP A 489 -16.65 19.17 3.10
N LEU A 490 -15.68 18.65 2.35
CA LEU A 490 -14.43 18.10 2.91
C LEU A 490 -13.42 19.18 3.35
N SER A 491 -13.69 20.47 3.15
CA SER A 491 -12.73 21.55 3.44
C SER A 491 -12.29 21.58 4.91
N ARG A 492 -13.17 21.18 5.84
CA ARG A 492 -12.82 21.06 7.27
C ARG A 492 -11.82 19.95 7.53
N VAL A 493 -11.92 18.85 6.79
CA VAL A 493 -11.07 17.66 6.94
C VAL A 493 -9.70 17.92 6.33
N THR A 494 -9.64 18.55 5.16
CA THR A 494 -8.36 18.90 4.51
C THR A 494 -7.50 19.85 5.36
N ARG A 495 -8.14 20.64 6.23
CA ARG A 495 -7.47 21.57 7.17
C ARG A 495 -7.02 20.95 8.50
N LEU A 496 -7.11 19.62 8.68
CA LEU A 496 -6.59 18.96 9.89
C LEU A 496 -5.06 19.06 10.02
N GLY A 497 -4.34 19.20 8.91
CA GLY A 497 -2.88 19.35 8.91
C GLY A 497 -2.41 20.74 9.35
N GLN A 498 -1.15 20.87 9.81
CA GLN A 498 -0.58 22.19 10.13
C GLN A 498 -0.52 23.11 8.90
N ARG A 499 -0.36 22.50 7.73
CA ARG A 499 -0.38 23.18 6.44
C ARG A 499 -1.57 22.65 5.65
N PRO A 500 -2.48 23.52 5.20
CA PRO A 500 -3.54 23.09 4.30
C PRO A 500 -2.93 22.72 2.93
N PRO A 501 -3.60 21.84 2.16
CA PRO A 501 -3.22 21.57 0.79
C PRO A 501 -3.15 22.87 -0.01
N SER A 502 -2.08 23.03 -0.78
CA SER A 502 -1.96 24.14 -1.71
C SER A 502 -2.84 23.86 -2.92
N PRO A 503 -3.42 24.87 -3.60
CA PRO A 503 -4.00 24.68 -4.92
C PRO A 503 -3.01 24.00 -5.89
N ALA A 504 -1.71 24.22 -5.69
CA ALA A 504 -0.64 23.63 -6.48
C ALA A 504 -0.29 22.17 -6.11
N SER A 505 -1.03 21.50 -5.22
CA SER A 505 -0.81 20.08 -4.89
C SER A 505 -1.21 19.19 -6.07
N GLU A 506 -0.28 18.34 -6.53
CA GLU A 506 -0.52 17.37 -7.61
C GLU A 506 -1.21 16.11 -7.11
N THR A 507 -1.20 15.85 -5.81
CA THR A 507 -1.89 14.73 -5.20
C THR A 507 -2.45 15.12 -3.85
N LEU A 508 -3.74 14.88 -3.66
CA LEU A 508 -4.42 14.98 -2.38
C LEU A 508 -5.21 13.70 -2.14
N ILE A 509 -5.07 13.11 -0.95
CA ILE A 509 -5.83 11.95 -0.50
C ILE A 509 -6.49 12.30 0.81
N VAL A 510 -7.79 11.99 0.93
CA VAL A 510 -8.55 12.09 2.17
C VAL A 510 -9.22 10.75 2.41
N ALA A 511 -9.04 10.17 3.59
CA ALA A 511 -9.68 8.91 3.97
C ALA A 511 -10.25 9.00 5.38
N HIS A 512 -11.53 8.67 5.51
CA HIS A 512 -12.24 8.54 6.78
C HIS A 512 -12.18 7.07 7.24
N LEU A 513 -11.02 6.65 7.75
CA LEU A 513 -10.77 5.26 8.15
C LEU A 513 -11.72 4.80 9.26
N GLY A 514 -12.06 5.66 10.24
CA GLY A 514 -13.03 5.34 11.29
C GLY A 514 -14.41 4.99 10.71
N PRO A 515 -15.05 5.87 9.92
CA PRO A 515 -16.29 5.57 9.23
C PRO A 515 -16.23 4.38 8.27
N ILE A 516 -15.12 4.17 7.55
CA ILE A 516 -14.93 2.97 6.74
C ILE A 516 -14.98 1.72 7.62
N ALA A 517 -14.32 1.74 8.79
CA ALA A 517 -14.37 0.62 9.73
C ALA A 517 -15.77 0.37 10.31
N ASP A 518 -16.52 1.43 10.60
CA ASP A 518 -17.90 1.34 11.08
C ASP A 518 -18.79 0.69 10.01
N LEU A 519 -18.64 1.10 8.75
CA LEU A 519 -19.37 0.51 7.62
C LEU A 519 -18.98 -0.96 7.39
N CYS A 520 -17.68 -1.28 7.47
CA CYS A 520 -17.19 -2.66 7.36
C CYS A 520 -17.75 -3.53 8.48
N ALA A 521 -17.88 -2.99 9.70
CA ALA A 521 -18.50 -3.70 10.83
C ALA A 521 -19.98 -4.00 10.54
N ASP A 522 -20.74 -3.02 10.02
CA ASP A 522 -22.14 -3.22 9.65
C ASP A 522 -22.31 -4.33 8.59
N TRP A 523 -21.46 -4.34 7.55
CA TRP A 523 -21.46 -5.38 6.53
C TRP A 523 -21.08 -6.76 7.06
N LEU A 524 -20.05 -6.84 7.92
CA LEU A 524 -19.65 -8.12 8.53
C LEU A 524 -20.78 -8.68 9.41
N THR A 525 -21.44 -7.83 10.20
CA THR A 525 -22.61 -8.23 11.00
C THR A 525 -23.77 -8.66 10.12
N HIS A 526 -24.04 -7.94 9.03
CA HIS A 526 -25.08 -8.34 8.07
C HIS A 526 -24.78 -9.71 7.44
N PHE A 527 -23.55 -9.97 7.00
CA PHE A 527 -23.17 -11.28 6.47
C PHE A 527 -23.25 -12.39 7.51
N GLU A 528 -22.88 -12.12 8.76
CA GLU A 528 -23.01 -13.09 9.85
C GLU A 528 -24.46 -13.49 10.11
N GLN A 529 -25.42 -12.59 9.89
CA GLN A 529 -26.85 -12.84 10.10
C GLN A 529 -27.53 -13.41 8.86
N ALA A 530 -27.30 -12.81 7.69
CA ALA A 530 -28.05 -13.11 6.47
C ALA A 530 -27.37 -14.17 5.57
N GLN A 531 -26.03 -14.20 5.52
CA GLN A 531 -25.27 -15.07 4.61
C GLN A 531 -23.92 -15.57 5.20
N PRO A 532 -23.94 -16.40 6.28
CA PRO A 532 -22.72 -16.77 7.00
C PRO A 532 -21.65 -17.47 6.13
N GLN A 533 -22.07 -18.13 5.05
CA GLN A 533 -21.19 -18.77 4.08
C GLN A 533 -20.21 -17.79 3.42
N VAL A 534 -20.60 -16.52 3.24
CA VAL A 534 -19.76 -15.48 2.62
C VAL A 534 -18.52 -15.18 3.48
N LEU A 535 -18.60 -15.42 4.79
CA LEU A 535 -17.49 -15.21 5.73
C LEU A 535 -16.41 -16.29 5.67
N ARG A 536 -16.64 -17.36 4.91
CA ARG A 536 -15.72 -18.49 4.79
C ARG A 536 -14.83 -18.35 3.55
N GLU A 537 -13.55 -18.69 3.69
CA GLU A 537 -12.56 -18.58 2.62
C GLU A 537 -12.88 -19.49 1.42
N ASP A 538 -13.42 -20.68 1.68
CA ASP A 538 -13.79 -21.67 0.66
C ASP A 538 -14.92 -21.19 -0.27
N TYR A 539 -15.85 -20.37 0.23
CA TYR A 539 -16.89 -19.71 -0.57
C TYR A 539 -16.30 -18.84 -1.68
N TRP A 540 -15.25 -18.07 -1.36
CA TRP A 540 -14.56 -17.19 -2.31
C TRP A 540 -13.56 -17.94 -3.18
N ARG A 541 -12.98 -19.04 -2.69
CA ARG A 541 -12.07 -19.90 -3.46
C ARG A 541 -12.72 -20.44 -4.74
N ILE A 542 -13.97 -20.88 -4.68
CA ILE A 542 -14.70 -21.41 -5.85
C ILE A 542 -15.23 -20.33 -6.80
N ARG A 543 -15.22 -19.06 -6.37
CA ARG A 543 -15.71 -17.90 -7.13
C ARG A 543 -14.60 -16.99 -7.68
N GLN A 544 -13.33 -17.38 -7.53
CA GLN A 544 -12.23 -16.63 -8.13
C GLN A 544 -12.35 -16.65 -9.66
N PRO A 545 -12.03 -15.55 -10.35
CA PRO A 545 -12.06 -15.48 -11.81
C PRO A 545 -10.94 -16.34 -12.41
N GLY A 546 -11.28 -17.58 -12.74
CA GLY A 546 -10.37 -18.55 -13.36
C GLY A 546 -9.41 -19.25 -12.37
N PRO A 547 -8.66 -20.27 -12.84
CA PRO A 547 -7.68 -20.96 -12.01
C PRO A 547 -6.50 -20.03 -11.70
N PRO A 548 -5.88 -20.14 -10.51
CA PRO A 548 -4.73 -19.31 -10.15
C PRO A 548 -3.57 -19.61 -11.10
N ARG A 549 -2.94 -18.55 -11.59
CA ARG A 549 -1.83 -18.64 -12.54
C ARG A 549 -0.50 -18.58 -11.80
N LEU A 550 0.28 -19.65 -11.89
CA LEU A 550 1.65 -19.68 -11.35
C LEU A 550 2.66 -19.02 -12.32
N GLY A 551 2.28 -18.87 -13.59
CA GLY A 551 3.14 -18.41 -14.69
C GLY A 551 4.30 -19.37 -14.99
N ILE A 552 4.05 -20.68 -14.83
CA ILE A 552 4.99 -21.75 -15.15
C ILE A 552 4.54 -22.40 -16.46
N ASN A 553 5.40 -22.37 -17.46
CA ASN A 553 5.22 -23.17 -18.67
C ASN A 553 5.94 -24.50 -18.48
N VAL A 554 5.18 -25.58 -18.57
CA VAL A 554 5.69 -26.93 -18.34
C VAL A 554 5.62 -27.78 -19.60
N ALA A 555 6.62 -28.64 -19.79
CA ALA A 555 6.57 -29.75 -20.72
C ALA A 555 6.32 -31.04 -19.93
N GLN A 556 5.54 -31.96 -20.52
CA GLN A 556 5.34 -33.30 -20.00
C GLN A 556 6.13 -34.27 -20.87
N PRO A 557 7.29 -34.78 -20.41
CA PRO A 557 7.98 -35.83 -21.15
C PRO A 557 7.12 -37.09 -21.18
N PRO A 558 7.12 -37.84 -22.31
CA PRO A 558 6.42 -39.10 -22.39
C PRO A 558 6.94 -40.09 -21.31
N GLU A 559 6.03 -40.88 -20.76
CA GLU A 559 6.30 -41.95 -19.78
C GLU A 559 6.80 -41.51 -18.39
N GLN A 560 7.03 -40.21 -18.18
CA GLN A 560 7.52 -39.69 -16.90
C GLN A 560 6.40 -39.07 -16.07
N ARG A 561 6.31 -39.44 -14.78
CA ARG A 561 5.35 -38.88 -13.81
C ARG A 561 5.85 -37.55 -13.22
N ARG A 562 6.34 -36.64 -14.07
CA ARG A 562 6.89 -35.33 -13.69
C ARG A 562 6.74 -34.32 -14.82
N LEU A 563 6.87 -33.05 -14.48
CA LEU A 563 6.75 -31.92 -15.40
C LEU A 563 8.08 -31.16 -15.44
N GLU A 564 8.62 -30.90 -16.62
CA GLU A 564 9.80 -30.05 -16.78
C GLU A 564 9.38 -28.58 -16.85
N VAL A 565 10.00 -27.72 -16.07
CA VAL A 565 9.81 -26.27 -16.19
C VAL A 565 10.57 -25.79 -17.42
N VAL A 566 9.85 -25.42 -18.48
CA VAL A 566 10.44 -24.93 -19.75
C VAL A 566 10.76 -23.45 -19.65
N SER A 567 9.81 -22.66 -19.16
CA SER A 567 9.97 -21.21 -19.02
C SER A 567 9.06 -20.67 -17.93
N LEU A 568 9.36 -19.44 -17.51
CA LEU A 568 8.58 -18.70 -16.50
C LEU A 568 8.14 -17.38 -17.10
N GLU A 569 6.88 -17.04 -16.91
CA GLU A 569 6.36 -15.71 -17.22
C GLU A 569 7.05 -14.67 -16.34
N ARG A 570 7.48 -13.56 -16.94
CA ARG A 570 8.19 -12.51 -16.22
C ARG A 570 7.25 -11.84 -15.21
N GLY A 571 7.66 -11.81 -13.94
CA GLY A 571 6.88 -11.21 -12.85
C GLY A 571 5.79 -12.12 -12.29
N ALA A 572 5.65 -13.35 -12.78
CA ALA A 572 4.68 -14.29 -12.25
C ALA A 572 5.03 -14.78 -10.84
N ALA A 573 4.02 -15.33 -10.15
CA ALA A 573 4.12 -15.84 -8.79
C ALA A 573 5.30 -16.80 -8.56
N ALA A 574 5.60 -17.67 -9.53
CA ALA A 574 6.66 -18.66 -9.43
C ALA A 574 8.07 -18.12 -9.75
N ALA A 575 8.18 -16.89 -10.26
CA ALA A 575 9.45 -16.32 -10.71
C ALA A 575 10.45 -16.19 -9.55
N GLY A 576 11.66 -16.74 -9.75
CA GLY A 576 12.73 -16.74 -8.75
C GLY A 576 12.67 -17.87 -7.73
N LEU A 577 11.53 -18.56 -7.60
CA LEU A 577 11.36 -19.73 -6.73
C LEU A 577 11.69 -21.03 -7.45
N VAL A 578 11.18 -21.16 -8.68
CA VAL A 578 11.52 -22.23 -9.63
C VAL A 578 12.38 -21.66 -10.77
N ARG A 579 13.05 -22.54 -11.51
CA ARG A 579 13.94 -22.20 -12.62
C ARG A 579 13.63 -23.09 -13.83
N PRO A 580 13.84 -22.60 -15.07
CA PRO A 580 13.88 -23.47 -16.24
C PRO A 580 14.83 -24.65 -16.03
N GLY A 581 14.40 -25.85 -16.39
CA GLY A 581 15.10 -27.13 -16.16
C GLY A 581 14.80 -27.80 -14.82
N ASP A 582 14.07 -27.16 -13.91
CA ASP A 582 13.56 -27.83 -12.70
C ASP A 582 12.49 -28.88 -13.05
N TRP A 583 12.42 -29.95 -12.27
CA TRP A 583 11.38 -30.97 -12.41
C TRP A 583 10.34 -30.84 -11.30
N ILE A 584 9.09 -30.58 -11.64
CA ILE A 584 7.97 -30.65 -10.70
C ILE A 584 7.51 -32.11 -10.67
N VAL A 585 7.69 -32.78 -9.53
CA VAL A 585 7.34 -34.20 -9.36
C VAL A 585 6.08 -34.41 -8.51
N GLY A 586 5.49 -33.32 -8.02
CA GLY A 586 4.31 -33.36 -7.17
C GLY A 586 3.84 -31.98 -6.71
N ALA A 587 2.69 -31.95 -6.05
CA ALA A 587 2.10 -30.75 -5.46
C ALA A 587 1.34 -31.09 -4.16
N GLU A 588 1.20 -30.11 -3.27
CA GLU A 588 0.47 -30.22 -1.98
C GLU A 588 0.91 -31.43 -1.14
N GLY A 589 2.23 -31.67 -1.10
CA GLY A 589 2.85 -32.77 -0.35
C GLY A 589 2.68 -34.16 -0.96
N ARG A 590 2.08 -34.28 -2.16
CA ARG A 590 1.87 -35.56 -2.87
C ARG A 590 2.65 -35.60 -4.18
N ARG A 591 3.33 -36.72 -4.45
CA ARG A 591 3.97 -36.98 -5.76
C ARG A 591 2.90 -37.34 -6.80
N PHE A 592 3.15 -36.99 -8.06
CA PHE A 592 2.28 -37.41 -9.16
C PHE A 592 2.27 -38.94 -9.28
N SER A 593 1.08 -39.49 -9.39
CA SER A 593 0.82 -40.92 -9.29
C SER A 593 0.40 -41.54 -10.62
N THR A 594 -0.11 -40.73 -11.54
CA THR A 594 -0.62 -41.14 -12.84
C THR A 594 0.36 -40.81 -13.97
N ALA A 595 0.07 -41.32 -15.17
CA ALA A 595 0.76 -40.92 -16.40
C ALA A 595 0.30 -39.54 -16.93
N GLN A 596 -0.59 -38.84 -16.21
CA GLN A 596 -1.12 -37.52 -16.57
C GLN A 596 -0.76 -36.46 -15.50
N PRO A 597 0.53 -36.20 -15.23
CA PRO A 597 0.96 -35.23 -14.22
C PRO A 597 0.41 -33.81 -14.45
N VAL A 598 0.09 -33.40 -15.69
CA VAL A 598 -0.56 -32.10 -15.94
C VAL A 598 -1.96 -32.03 -15.35
N ALA A 599 -2.73 -33.12 -15.43
CA ALA A 599 -4.08 -33.18 -14.87
C ALA A 599 -4.02 -33.16 -13.33
N GLU A 600 -3.15 -33.98 -12.74
CA GLU A 600 -2.92 -33.99 -11.28
C GLU A 600 -2.40 -32.63 -10.77
N PHE A 601 -1.53 -31.96 -11.53
CA PHE A 601 -1.05 -30.62 -11.19
C PHE A 601 -2.17 -29.58 -11.20
N ARG A 602 -3.01 -29.57 -12.24
CA ARG A 602 -4.17 -28.67 -12.32
C ARG A 602 -5.20 -28.95 -11.22
N GLU A 603 -5.44 -30.23 -10.93
CA GLU A 603 -6.31 -30.64 -9.84
C GLU A 603 -5.76 -30.19 -8.49
N ALA A 604 -4.47 -30.42 -8.21
CA ALA A 604 -3.82 -29.99 -6.97
C ALA A 604 -3.88 -28.46 -6.78
N ILE A 605 -3.70 -27.68 -7.84
CA ILE A 605 -3.84 -26.22 -7.81
C ILE A 605 -5.29 -25.81 -7.48
N THR A 606 -6.26 -26.52 -8.06
CA THR A 606 -7.70 -26.23 -7.87
C THR A 606 -8.17 -26.63 -6.47
N GLN A 607 -7.75 -27.80 -5.99
CA GLN A 607 -8.11 -28.39 -4.70
C GLN A 607 -7.10 -28.09 -3.57
N ARG A 608 -6.22 -27.11 -3.77
CA ARG A 608 -5.17 -26.74 -2.81
C ARG A 608 -5.72 -26.51 -1.40
N ARG A 609 -4.93 -26.88 -0.39
CA ARG A 609 -5.32 -26.77 1.02
C ARG A 609 -5.38 -25.32 1.48
N ASN A 610 -4.49 -24.48 0.96
CA ASN A 610 -4.39 -23.07 1.31
C ASN A 610 -4.76 -22.21 0.08
N SER A 611 -5.73 -21.29 0.19
CA SER A 611 -6.17 -20.54 -0.99
C SER A 611 -5.11 -19.55 -1.51
N ARG A 612 -4.13 -19.18 -0.67
CA ARG A 612 -3.09 -18.17 -0.93
C ARG A 612 -1.73 -18.75 -1.28
N ARG A 613 -1.56 -20.07 -1.22
CA ARG A 613 -0.28 -20.75 -1.44
C ARG A 613 -0.49 -22.05 -2.19
N VAL A 614 0.42 -22.34 -3.11
CA VAL A 614 0.57 -23.65 -3.75
C VAL A 614 1.93 -24.21 -3.37
N GLU A 615 1.93 -25.42 -2.81
CA GLU A 615 3.16 -26.14 -2.49
C GLU A 615 3.53 -27.07 -3.64
N LEU A 616 4.73 -26.90 -4.19
CA LEU A 616 5.29 -27.78 -5.21
C LEU A 616 6.41 -28.63 -4.63
N LEU A 617 6.49 -29.88 -5.09
CA LEU A 617 7.66 -30.73 -4.86
C LEU A 617 8.56 -30.61 -6.10
N VAL A 618 9.65 -29.86 -5.96
CA VAL A 618 10.56 -29.53 -7.06
C VAL A 618 11.88 -30.28 -6.86
N GLU A 619 12.24 -31.08 -7.86
CA GLU A 619 13.53 -31.73 -7.96
C GLU A 619 14.49 -30.85 -8.77
N ARG A 620 15.59 -30.45 -8.12
CA ARG A 620 16.68 -29.68 -8.75
C ARG A 620 17.98 -30.44 -8.53
N SER A 621 18.63 -30.86 -9.62
CA SER A 621 19.88 -31.61 -9.57
C SER A 621 19.80 -32.88 -8.68
N GLY A 622 18.68 -33.60 -8.75
CA GLY A 622 18.44 -34.81 -7.96
C GLY A 622 18.00 -34.57 -6.50
N VAL A 623 17.97 -33.31 -6.04
CA VAL A 623 17.52 -32.96 -4.68
C VAL A 623 16.08 -32.49 -4.71
N MET A 624 15.25 -33.16 -3.91
CA MET A 624 13.85 -32.83 -3.71
C MET A 624 13.70 -31.68 -2.71
N THR A 625 13.09 -30.58 -3.13
CA THR A 625 12.81 -29.43 -2.28
C THR A 625 11.34 -29.03 -2.35
N PRO A 626 10.66 -28.85 -1.20
CA PRO A 626 9.35 -28.23 -1.20
C PRO A 626 9.50 -26.74 -1.51
N VAL A 627 8.78 -26.26 -2.52
CA VAL A 627 8.74 -24.85 -2.93
C VAL A 627 7.35 -24.31 -2.68
N SER A 628 7.27 -23.23 -1.90
CA SER A 628 6.02 -22.53 -1.59
C SER A 628 5.84 -21.35 -2.53
N ILE A 629 4.80 -21.38 -3.36
CA ILE A 629 4.47 -20.29 -4.28
C ILE A 629 3.21 -19.57 -3.77
N HIS A 630 3.33 -18.27 -3.51
CA HIS A 630 2.17 -17.45 -3.15
C HIS A 630 1.35 -17.12 -4.38
N VAL A 631 0.04 -17.34 -4.31
CA VAL A 631 -0.89 -17.02 -5.40
C VAL A 631 -1.78 -15.85 -5.01
N GLU A 632 -2.11 -15.01 -5.99
CA GLU A 632 -3.09 -13.96 -5.79
C GLU A 632 -4.44 -14.58 -5.46
N PHE A 633 -5.01 -14.13 -4.36
CA PHE A 633 -6.30 -14.58 -3.86
C PHE A 633 -7.03 -13.37 -3.30
N LEU A 634 -8.15 -13.01 -3.93
CA LEU A 634 -8.99 -11.94 -3.44
C LEU A 634 -9.99 -12.52 -2.43
N ASP A 635 -9.81 -12.17 -1.16
CA ASP A 635 -10.77 -12.42 -0.09
C ASP A 635 -11.39 -11.08 0.36
N PRO A 636 -12.57 -10.72 -0.18
CA PRO A 636 -13.24 -9.48 0.18
C PRO A 636 -13.50 -9.36 1.69
N VAL A 637 -13.76 -10.47 2.39
CA VAL A 637 -14.02 -10.46 3.84
C VAL A 637 -12.75 -10.15 4.61
N SER A 638 -11.60 -10.69 4.20
CA SER A 638 -10.31 -10.26 4.75
C SER A 638 -10.07 -8.77 4.53
N VAL A 639 -10.40 -8.22 3.35
CA VAL A 639 -10.29 -6.78 3.10
C VAL A 639 -11.17 -5.97 4.06
N LEU A 640 -12.43 -6.36 4.27
CA LEU A 640 -13.32 -5.71 5.24
C LEU A 640 -12.77 -5.77 6.68
N ARG A 641 -12.27 -6.93 7.11
CA ARG A 641 -11.65 -7.09 8.45
C ARG A 641 -10.43 -6.20 8.63
N ARG A 642 -9.61 -6.05 7.59
CA ARG A 642 -8.42 -5.19 7.60
C ARG A 642 -8.76 -3.71 7.65
N LEU A 643 -9.69 -3.28 6.80
CA LEU A 643 -10.20 -1.90 6.83
C LEU A 643 -10.82 -1.57 8.18
N ARG A 644 -11.57 -2.51 8.78
CA ARG A 644 -12.06 -2.40 10.14
C ARG A 644 -10.92 -2.22 11.14
N ALA A 645 -9.89 -3.06 11.09
CA ALA A 645 -8.75 -2.95 12.00
C ALA A 645 -8.03 -1.60 11.86
N LEU A 646 -7.74 -1.14 10.64
CA LEU A 646 -7.14 0.18 10.40
C LEU A 646 -7.97 1.34 10.97
N GLY A 647 -9.30 1.30 10.82
CA GLY A 647 -10.18 2.33 11.36
C GLY A 647 -10.46 2.21 12.86
N THR A 648 -9.92 1.21 13.56
CA THR A 648 -9.84 1.22 15.04
C THR A 648 -8.66 2.04 15.55
N ILE A 649 -7.68 2.29 14.69
CA ILE A 649 -6.44 3.02 14.99
C ILE A 649 -6.59 4.49 14.56
N ALA A 650 -6.99 4.72 13.30
CA ALA A 650 -7.09 6.04 12.72
C ALA A 650 -8.55 6.42 12.43
N GLN A 651 -8.92 7.65 12.76
CA GLN A 651 -10.22 8.25 12.49
C GLN A 651 -10.25 8.86 11.08
N ARG A 652 -9.25 9.69 10.76
CA ARG A 652 -9.12 10.41 9.49
C ARG A 652 -7.66 10.45 9.05
N VAL A 653 -7.44 10.41 7.74
CA VAL A 653 -6.12 10.50 7.12
C VAL A 653 -6.19 11.51 5.98
N VAL A 654 -5.24 12.43 5.94
CA VAL A 654 -5.10 13.42 4.87
C VAL A 654 -3.65 13.41 4.40
N TYR A 655 -3.42 13.15 3.12
CA TYR A 655 -2.10 13.28 2.51
C TYR A 655 -2.16 14.32 1.41
N HIS A 656 -1.14 15.18 1.31
CA HIS A 656 -0.93 15.99 0.12
C HIS A 656 0.54 16.23 -0.14
N ASP A 657 0.91 16.42 -1.41
CA ASP A 657 2.21 16.95 -1.76
C ASP A 657 2.27 18.47 -1.58
N ASP A 658 3.46 19.00 -1.34
CA ASP A 658 3.72 20.44 -1.30
C ASP A 658 4.32 20.90 -2.62
N ARG A 659 4.38 22.21 -2.85
CA ARG A 659 5.27 22.75 -3.88
C ARG A 659 6.71 22.38 -3.55
N PRO A 660 7.45 21.73 -4.48
CA PRO A 660 8.86 21.47 -4.23
C PRO A 660 9.52 22.81 -3.95
N ASP A 661 10.24 22.89 -2.83
CA ASP A 661 11.18 23.98 -2.65
C ASP A 661 12.35 23.76 -3.60
N GLY A 662 13.18 24.77 -3.84
CA GLY A 662 14.40 24.60 -4.66
C GLY A 662 15.32 23.46 -4.17
N ALA A 663 15.05 22.89 -3.00
CA ALA A 663 15.74 21.77 -2.38
C ALA A 663 15.12 20.38 -2.64
N GLY A 664 14.00 20.29 -3.38
CA GLY A 664 13.44 19.01 -3.85
C GLY A 664 11.99 18.73 -3.42
N PRO A 665 11.50 17.49 -3.55
CA PRO A 665 10.13 17.12 -3.23
C PRO A 665 9.85 17.14 -1.73
N ARG A 666 8.60 17.48 -1.38
CA ARG A 666 8.05 17.45 -0.03
C ARG A 666 6.58 16.99 -0.07
N GLY A 667 6.17 16.23 0.93
CA GLY A 667 4.78 15.84 1.14
C GLY A 667 4.42 15.80 2.63
N PHE A 668 3.14 15.90 2.91
CA PHE A 668 2.58 15.91 4.27
C PHE A 668 1.52 14.82 4.40
N LEU A 669 1.58 14.08 5.51
CA LEU A 669 0.54 13.14 5.92
C LEU A 669 0.06 13.54 7.31
N THR A 670 -1.24 13.74 7.47
CA THR A 670 -1.89 13.95 8.77
C THR A 670 -2.78 12.75 9.07
N VAL A 671 -2.60 12.15 10.24
CA VAL A 671 -3.43 11.06 10.74
C VAL A 671 -4.05 11.53 12.06
N GLU A 672 -5.36 11.60 12.11
CA GLU A 672 -6.10 11.76 13.36
C GLU A 672 -6.38 10.36 13.93
N LEU A 673 -5.92 10.12 15.16
CA LEU A 673 -6.12 8.89 15.91
C LEU A 673 -7.57 8.77 16.37
N ARG A 674 -8.06 7.53 16.42
CA ARG A 674 -9.40 7.25 16.93
C ARG A 674 -9.37 7.14 18.44
N ALA A 675 -9.80 8.18 19.14
CA ALA A 675 -9.89 8.17 20.60
C ALA A 675 -11.16 7.52 21.17
N SER A 676 -12.22 7.41 20.35
CA SER A 676 -13.51 6.86 20.77
C SER A 676 -14.06 5.83 19.79
N ARG A 677 -14.80 4.85 20.32
CA ARG A 677 -15.58 3.90 19.53
C ARG A 677 -16.90 4.48 19.02
N ALA A 678 -17.28 5.69 19.45
CA ALA A 678 -18.43 6.38 18.90
C ALA A 678 -18.29 6.53 17.37
N ARG A 679 -19.41 6.36 16.66
CA ARG A 679 -19.44 6.52 15.21
C ARG A 679 -19.36 7.99 14.87
N LEU A 680 -18.50 8.35 13.92
CA LEU A 680 -18.42 9.72 13.42
C LEU A 680 -19.61 10.04 12.49
N PHE A 681 -20.06 9.04 11.71
CA PHE A 681 -21.21 9.17 10.82
C PHE A 681 -22.26 8.09 11.14
N SER A 682 -23.54 8.49 11.16
CA SER A 682 -24.65 7.54 11.04
C SER A 682 -24.93 7.29 9.56
N PHE A 683 -24.89 6.02 9.14
CA PHE A 683 -25.22 5.62 7.77
C PHE A 683 -26.72 5.36 7.56
N GLN A 684 -27.50 5.35 8.64
CA GLN A 684 -28.96 5.14 8.58
C GLN A 684 -29.72 6.44 8.32
N GLU A 685 -29.19 7.56 8.82
CA GLU A 685 -29.85 8.85 8.70
C GLU A 685 -29.37 9.61 7.47
N PRO A 686 -30.28 10.07 6.60
CA PRO A 686 -29.91 10.98 5.55
C PRO A 686 -29.27 12.23 6.19
N PRO A 687 -28.17 12.72 5.63
CA PRO A 687 -27.46 13.88 6.13
C PRO A 687 -28.37 15.10 6.10
N ALA A 688 -28.35 15.89 7.17
CA ALA A 688 -29.12 17.13 7.25
C ALA A 688 -28.75 18.07 6.09
N VAL A 689 -29.77 18.58 5.40
CA VAL A 689 -29.60 19.63 4.40
C VAL A 689 -29.36 20.94 5.15
N VAL A 690 -28.30 21.66 4.81
CA VAL A 690 -28.07 22.99 5.37
C VAL A 690 -29.06 23.92 4.67
N PRO A 691 -29.94 24.64 5.41
CA PRO A 691 -30.82 25.61 4.77
C PRO A 691 -29.97 26.60 3.98
N ALA A 692 -30.34 26.84 2.72
CA ALA A 692 -29.62 27.78 1.87
C ALA A 692 -29.47 29.10 2.63
N ALA A 693 -28.25 29.64 2.69
CA ALA A 693 -28.05 30.97 3.23
C ALA A 693 -28.99 31.92 2.47
N PRO A 694 -29.71 32.83 3.16
CA PRO A 694 -30.54 33.81 2.49
C PRO A 694 -29.66 34.54 1.46
N ASP A 695 -30.16 34.61 0.24
CA ASP A 695 -29.46 35.21 -0.89
C ASP A 695 -29.35 36.72 -0.60
N ASP A 696 -28.23 37.15 0.00
CA ASP A 696 -27.89 38.56 0.20
C ASP A 696 -27.53 39.14 -1.18
N ARG A 697 -28.56 39.41 -1.99
CA ARG A 697 -28.48 40.11 -3.28
C ARG A 697 -29.16 41.47 -3.21
#